data_AF-A0A1F2PBT4-F1
#
_entry.id   AF-A0A1F2PBT4-F1
#
_cell.length_a   1.000
_cell.length_b   1.000
_cell.length_c   1.000
_cell.angle_alpha   90.00
_cell.angle_beta   90.00
_cell.angle_gamma   90.00
#
_symmetry.space_group_name_H-M   'P 1'
#
loop_
_entity.id
_entity.type
_entity.pdbx_description
1 polymer ?
#
loop_
_entity_poly.entity_id
_entity_poly.type
_entity_poly.pdbx_seq_one_letter_code
_entity_poly.pdbx_strand_id
1 'polypeptide(L)'
;MKKITVSILTTLLMLSMVFSSSVFAAEKEQSAWDSFLGLFSAKTAATSDVGVEYRGHIQNVGNYPLDGSWIQGPTELGTEGKGLRLEGFWIQLDGDVPADAHIEYQVHVQNVGWMDPVQDGEFAGTEGRSLQIEAIKISLVDDEGVQLEDYSVVYSGHVQNIGDVGPFTNGEQLGTVGSFLRLEAIEVEIVQNPADLTEYNAALAAVTQADYTAASWTTYQAVVNANKMTEDNLQSEVDAATANITAAQANLVAIPKVVSVAVPNAKQLVVTFNKAMDKTTLLANTTTSQTTDDYVLSVDGSGKTVIGIAYLDAQIAVNRPSITGAAGGATGALSADGKTLTITLPGAEFFKDRYTVTVGTPIKDTTGLALPAVYTANINVTDTARPTLVGVTYTNFQIAKVSFSEPLAAAGTVTYALPDGTAITTPVASVDADGKIQIDLTGIAATDVNKNITATIIGATDYAGNVISPNPITVTVIKNTQDTTKPTVSSVTVTSNTTFDIKFSEALISDPTIAPITASAVTVVKDINDATVYHATVAAAKTGLQTVSVTAFSDLSNNAGDVPANKVVNFSADTAAPTITSSKVEKIDGIEYLVLTYNKNVTANAGVTINGSYVDNYVTTPMPALTTGAANTAFALYKPVDGKSMSVQLELTTLTKAAEYTVTLPAALVTDLFGNNNAEVTNFKFTRTSNASTSAPKLDTTYGTNGVLVVDNNTIRVQFDRPVAGASALTLSNYALEGTVLESVTLQSNTTNGLVELKIAKDSNTLTGSRTLTVSGVTSQTGDVMATATVAVALNENVRPTVKTAQVTTTSVITLTTSEDINPATIAAGDFEVYVGGNKVTTAVTAAAGGTAKQITLTLAVPLTATDLSAGVVIKPATGITTADTVGNVLNLTQITVTQ
;
A
#
# COMPACT_ATOMS: atom_id res chain seq x y z
N MET A 1 -48.41 -14.57 30.64
CA MET A 1 -47.66 -14.41 31.90
C MET A 1 -46.19 -14.66 31.59
N LYS A 2 -45.43 -13.57 31.47
CA LYS A 2 -44.29 -13.19 32.33
C LYS A 2 -43.01 -13.99 32.07
N LYS A 3 -42.19 -13.36 31.22
CA LYS A 3 -40.72 -13.29 31.25
C LYS A 3 -40.19 -13.31 32.69
N ILE A 4 -39.07 -14.00 32.95
CA ILE A 4 -38.03 -13.52 33.88
C ILE A 4 -36.64 -13.92 33.32
N THR A 5 -35.80 -13.00 32.80
CA THR A 5 -34.80 -12.12 33.49
C THR A 5 -33.48 -12.90 33.71
N VAL A 6 -32.38 -12.52 33.03
CA VAL A 6 -31.20 -11.80 33.62
C VAL A 6 -30.09 -12.79 34.00
N SER A 7 -28.78 -12.58 33.76
CA SER A 7 -28.00 -11.34 33.64
C SER A 7 -26.55 -11.64 33.26
N ILE A 8 -25.80 -10.53 33.12
CA ILE A 8 -24.39 -10.31 33.50
C ILE A 8 -23.38 -10.56 32.37
N LEU A 9 -22.87 -9.51 31.70
CA LEU A 9 -22.00 -8.42 32.22
C LEU A 9 -20.58 -8.92 32.47
N THR A 10 -19.69 -8.75 31.47
CA THR A 10 -18.33 -8.19 31.61
C THR A 10 -17.57 -8.36 30.28
N THR A 11 -17.36 -7.26 29.57
CA THR A 11 -16.16 -6.85 28.79
C THR A 11 -16.55 -5.97 27.59
N LEU A 12 -17.03 -4.76 27.87
CA LEU A 12 -16.85 -3.62 26.96
C LEU A 12 -16.65 -2.35 27.81
N LEU A 13 -15.50 -2.28 28.49
CA LEU A 13 -15.02 -1.08 29.15
C LEU A 13 -13.48 -1.06 29.21
N MET A 14 -12.86 -0.63 28.12
CA MET A 14 -11.59 0.09 27.99
C MET A 14 -11.62 0.55 26.52
N LEU A 15 -11.94 1.78 26.16
CA LEU A 15 -11.27 3.00 26.56
C LEU A 15 -12.24 4.19 26.38
N SER A 16 -12.47 4.92 27.47
CA SER A 16 -13.21 6.19 27.52
C SER A 16 -12.24 7.36 27.74
N MET A 17 -12.77 8.57 27.50
CA MET A 17 -12.30 9.92 27.90
C MET A 17 -11.52 10.65 26.79
N VAL A 18 -11.94 11.82 26.31
CA VAL A 18 -12.48 13.03 26.98
C VAL A 18 -13.46 13.70 25.97
N PHE A 19 -14.69 14.13 26.26
CA PHE A 19 -15.18 15.25 27.09
C PHE A 19 -16.68 15.00 27.42
N SER A 20 -17.04 14.74 28.68
CA SER A 20 -17.57 15.67 29.70
C SER A 20 -19.02 16.17 29.53
N SER A 21 -19.92 15.41 30.17
CA SER A 21 -21.09 15.79 30.99
C SER A 21 -22.15 16.77 30.46
N SER A 22 -23.26 16.21 29.99
CA SER A 22 -24.61 16.73 30.24
C SER A 22 -25.16 16.13 31.54
N VAL A 23 -25.65 16.99 32.44
CA VAL A 23 -26.29 16.65 33.72
C VAL A 23 -27.80 16.59 33.53
N PHE A 24 -28.39 15.57 34.15
CA PHE A 24 -29.82 15.28 34.34
C PHE A 24 -30.76 16.49 34.48
N ALA A 25 -31.92 16.43 33.82
CA ALA A 25 -33.23 16.54 34.48
C ALA A 25 -34.33 15.94 33.60
N ALA A 26 -35.17 15.11 34.22
CA ALA A 26 -36.29 14.42 33.62
C ALA A 26 -37.55 15.31 33.56
N GLU A 27 -38.28 15.11 32.46
CA GLU A 27 -39.74 15.14 32.28
C GLU A 27 -40.55 16.35 32.77
N LYS A 28 -41.09 17.05 31.77
CA LYS A 28 -42.52 17.36 31.72
C LYS A 28 -43.01 17.07 30.31
N GLU A 29 -44.03 16.24 30.16
CA GLU A 29 -44.62 15.91 28.85
C GLU A 29 -45.00 17.19 28.12
N GLN A 30 -44.37 17.40 26.97
CA GLN A 30 -44.58 18.54 26.11
C GLN A 30 -45.44 18.11 24.93
N SER A 31 -46.57 18.80 24.72
CA SER A 31 -47.54 18.44 23.71
C SER A 31 -46.90 18.51 22.32
N ALA A 32 -47.40 17.71 21.36
CA ALA A 32 -46.93 17.69 19.97
C ALA A 32 -46.95 19.06 19.25
N TRP A 33 -47.51 20.11 19.87
CA TRP A 33 -47.51 21.48 19.39
C TRP A 33 -46.28 22.31 19.81
N ASP A 34 -45.57 21.93 20.87
CA ASP A 34 -44.37 22.66 21.31
C ASP A 34 -43.11 22.24 20.52
N SER A 35 -43.12 21.05 19.90
CA SER A 35 -42.02 20.60 19.02
C SER A 35 -42.07 21.24 17.62
N PHE A 36 -43.23 21.76 17.20
CA PHE A 36 -43.36 22.44 15.90
C PHE A 36 -42.84 23.89 15.97
N LEU A 37 -43.06 24.59 17.09
CA LEU A 37 -42.55 25.95 17.30
C LEU A 37 -41.05 26.00 17.69
N GLY A 38 -40.54 24.95 18.34
CA GLY A 38 -39.12 24.85 18.71
C GLY A 38 -38.15 24.71 17.52
N LEU A 39 -38.64 24.34 16.33
CA LEU A 39 -37.86 24.34 15.09
C LEU A 39 -37.69 25.74 14.48
N PHE A 40 -38.58 26.70 14.81
CA PHE A 40 -38.54 28.07 14.27
C PHE A 40 -38.18 29.12 15.33
N SER A 41 -37.84 28.73 16.55
CA SER A 41 -37.54 29.68 17.63
C SER A 41 -36.42 29.20 18.53
N ALA A 42 -35.20 29.16 17.97
CA ALA A 42 -33.95 29.59 18.64
C ALA A 42 -32.72 29.25 17.78
N LYS A 43 -32.56 29.91 16.65
CA LYS A 43 -31.25 30.22 16.08
C LYS A 43 -31.45 31.57 15.42
N THR A 44 -30.74 32.59 15.89
CA THR A 44 -30.75 33.93 15.29
C THR A 44 -30.72 33.76 13.78
N ALA A 45 -31.84 34.10 13.13
CA ALA A 45 -31.98 34.03 11.69
C ALA A 45 -30.77 34.73 11.09
N ALA A 46 -29.96 34.00 10.32
CA ALA A 46 -29.22 34.66 9.27
C ALA A 46 -30.30 35.30 8.41
N THR A 47 -30.39 36.63 8.45
CA THR A 47 -31.27 37.38 7.56
C THR A 47 -30.99 36.85 6.16
N SER A 48 -31.98 36.29 5.48
CA SER A 48 -31.83 36.04 4.06
C SER A 48 -31.44 37.37 3.43
N ASP A 49 -30.34 37.38 2.67
CA ASP A 49 -29.98 38.61 1.94
C ASP A 49 -31.07 38.95 0.90
N VAL A 50 -31.96 37.99 0.58
CA VAL A 50 -33.25 38.17 -0.12
C VAL A 50 -34.32 38.69 0.85
N GLY A 51 -34.81 39.89 0.59
CA GLY A 51 -35.91 40.54 1.32
C GLY A 51 -37.19 40.71 0.50
N VAL A 52 -38.20 41.29 1.13
CA VAL A 52 -39.48 41.63 0.51
C VAL A 52 -39.95 42.99 1.03
N GLU A 53 -40.54 43.79 0.16
CA GLU A 53 -41.12 45.07 0.53
C GLU A 53 -42.51 45.27 -0.09
N TYR A 54 -43.38 45.98 0.62
CA TYR A 54 -44.79 46.10 0.26
C TYR A 54 -45.43 47.43 0.65
N ARG A 55 -46.55 47.76 0.00
CA ARG A 55 -47.38 48.94 0.28
C ARG A 55 -48.84 48.63 -0.03
N GLY A 56 -49.80 49.34 0.57
CA GLY A 56 -51.22 48.98 0.51
C GLY A 56 -52.18 50.14 0.38
N HIS A 57 -53.34 49.90 -0.24
CA HIS A 57 -54.47 50.82 -0.24
C HIS A 57 -55.40 50.47 0.93
N ILE A 58 -55.48 51.37 1.92
CA ILE A 58 -56.27 51.16 3.14
C ILE A 58 -57.48 52.08 3.13
N GLN A 59 -58.65 51.55 3.51
CA GLN A 59 -59.89 52.30 3.58
C GLN A 59 -59.73 53.61 4.39
N ASN A 60 -60.19 54.73 3.83
CA ASN A 60 -60.16 56.07 4.44
C ASN A 60 -58.74 56.62 4.73
N VAL A 61 -57.68 55.90 4.35
CA VAL A 61 -56.28 56.34 4.46
C VAL A 61 -55.71 56.60 3.06
N GLY A 62 -56.00 55.72 2.10
CA GLY A 62 -55.42 55.73 0.74
C GLY A 62 -54.18 54.85 0.64
N ASN A 63 -53.30 55.14 -0.32
CA ASN A 63 -52.03 54.42 -0.49
C ASN A 63 -51.13 54.71 0.71
N TYR A 64 -50.75 53.67 1.43
CA TYR A 64 -49.90 53.69 2.59
C TYR A 64 -48.62 52.89 2.31
N PRO A 65 -47.43 53.41 2.63
CA PRO A 65 -47.14 54.74 3.19
C PRO A 65 -47.57 55.93 2.30
N LEU A 66 -48.00 57.02 2.92
CA LEU A 66 -48.56 58.20 2.21
C LEU A 66 -47.53 58.96 1.36
N ASP A 67 -46.24 58.75 1.61
CA ASP A 67 -45.14 59.33 0.83
C ASP A 67 -44.72 58.47 -0.36
N GLY A 68 -45.34 57.30 -0.54
CA GLY A 68 -45.04 56.35 -1.62
C GLY A 68 -43.81 55.49 -1.39
N SER A 69 -43.20 55.53 -0.19
CA SER A 69 -42.16 54.58 0.21
C SER A 69 -42.70 53.15 0.34
N TRP A 70 -41.80 52.18 0.43
CA TRP A 70 -42.14 50.78 0.65
C TRP A 70 -41.90 50.41 2.12
N ILE A 71 -42.75 49.53 2.63
CA ILE A 71 -42.61 48.93 3.95
C ILE A 71 -41.76 47.68 3.80
N GLN A 72 -40.63 47.65 4.50
CA GLN A 72 -39.70 46.54 4.49
C GLN A 72 -40.23 45.41 5.38
N GLY A 73 -40.35 44.21 4.83
CA GLY A 73 -40.71 43.01 5.57
C GLY A 73 -39.72 42.71 6.69
N PRO A 74 -40.16 42.14 7.83
CA PRO A 74 -41.53 41.75 8.18
C PRO A 74 -42.30 42.88 8.90
N THR A 75 -42.25 44.13 8.46
CA THR A 75 -43.00 45.21 9.13
C THR A 75 -44.46 45.26 8.67
N GLU A 76 -45.42 45.19 9.59
CA GLU A 76 -46.86 45.19 9.28
C GLU A 76 -47.31 46.30 8.28
N LEU A 77 -48.09 45.90 7.27
CA LEU A 77 -48.88 46.77 6.40
C LEU A 77 -50.37 46.65 6.74
N GLY A 78 -50.94 47.70 7.31
CA GLY A 78 -52.37 47.77 7.59
C GLY A 78 -52.71 48.66 8.77
N THR A 79 -53.87 48.41 9.37
CA THR A 79 -54.25 49.04 10.63
C THR A 79 -54.93 48.06 11.55
N GLU A 80 -54.13 47.25 12.24
CA GLU A 80 -54.62 46.29 13.23
C GLU A 80 -55.55 46.96 14.26
N GLY A 81 -56.71 46.36 14.52
CA GLY A 81 -57.66 46.80 15.54
C GLY A 81 -58.38 48.14 15.28
N LYS A 82 -58.08 48.84 14.18
CA LYS A 82 -58.79 50.09 13.79
C LYS A 82 -60.01 49.85 12.92
N GLY A 83 -60.23 48.61 12.48
CA GLY A 83 -61.40 48.22 11.70
C GLY A 83 -61.42 48.72 10.26
N LEU A 84 -60.28 49.15 9.71
CA LEU A 84 -60.16 49.58 8.32
C LEU A 84 -59.68 48.39 7.47
N ARG A 85 -60.34 48.17 6.32
CA ARG A 85 -59.98 47.10 5.36
C ARG A 85 -58.79 47.49 4.49
N LEU A 86 -58.02 46.47 4.09
CA LEU A 86 -57.20 46.51 2.88
C LEU A 86 -58.11 46.39 1.64
N GLU A 87 -57.88 47.24 0.64
CA GLU A 87 -58.58 47.23 -0.66
C GLU A 87 -57.66 46.82 -1.82
N GLY A 88 -56.34 46.90 -1.61
CA GLY A 88 -55.30 46.49 -2.56
C GLY A 88 -53.89 46.60 -1.97
N PHE A 89 -52.90 45.97 -2.60
CA PHE A 89 -51.49 46.12 -2.23
C PHE A 89 -50.52 45.80 -3.39
N TRP A 90 -49.27 46.21 -3.20
CA TRP A 90 -48.12 45.90 -4.04
C TRP A 90 -47.09 45.16 -3.19
N ILE A 91 -46.41 44.16 -3.77
CA ILE A 91 -45.32 43.42 -3.13
C ILE A 91 -44.20 43.25 -4.16
N GLN A 92 -42.95 43.50 -3.78
CA GLN A 92 -41.79 43.22 -4.61
C GLN A 92 -40.64 42.66 -3.76
N LEU A 93 -39.73 41.93 -4.40
CA LEU A 93 -38.51 41.43 -3.75
C LEU A 93 -37.47 42.56 -3.61
N ASP A 94 -36.64 42.48 -2.58
CA ASP A 94 -35.55 43.42 -2.29
C ASP A 94 -34.28 42.65 -1.87
N GLY A 95 -33.12 43.30 -1.83
CA GLY A 95 -31.85 42.69 -1.43
C GLY A 95 -31.17 41.85 -2.53
N ASP A 96 -30.45 40.79 -2.14
CA ASP A 96 -29.68 39.91 -3.03
C ASP A 96 -30.56 38.83 -3.67
N VAL A 97 -31.57 39.27 -4.41
CA VAL A 97 -32.57 38.43 -5.07
C VAL A 97 -31.93 37.56 -6.18
N PRO A 98 -32.18 36.24 -6.22
CA PRO A 98 -31.81 35.40 -7.36
C PRO A 98 -32.37 35.96 -8.67
N ALA A 99 -31.59 35.91 -9.76
CA ALA A 99 -31.92 36.62 -11.00
C ALA A 99 -33.22 36.16 -11.67
N ASP A 100 -33.65 34.93 -11.36
CA ASP A 100 -34.84 34.23 -11.83
C ASP A 100 -35.99 34.25 -10.81
N ALA A 101 -35.82 34.83 -9.63
CA ALA A 101 -36.83 34.82 -8.57
C ALA A 101 -37.89 35.92 -8.76
N HIS A 102 -39.15 35.53 -8.60
CA HIS A 102 -40.34 36.37 -8.70
C HIS A 102 -41.24 36.19 -7.47
N ILE A 103 -41.84 37.28 -6.98
CA ILE A 103 -42.93 37.20 -5.99
C ILE A 103 -44.28 37.34 -6.68
N GLU A 104 -45.07 36.27 -6.64
CA GLU A 104 -46.41 36.21 -7.21
C GLU A 104 -47.46 36.32 -6.10
N TYR A 105 -48.49 37.14 -6.30
CA TYR A 105 -49.55 37.30 -5.32
C TYR A 105 -50.93 37.50 -5.96
N GLN A 106 -51.93 36.98 -5.27
CA GLN A 106 -53.31 36.96 -5.71
C GLN A 106 -54.23 37.38 -4.56
N VAL A 107 -55.29 38.14 -4.88
CA VAL A 107 -56.26 38.62 -3.89
C VAL A 107 -57.68 38.16 -4.23
N HIS A 108 -58.44 37.81 -3.20
CA HIS A 108 -59.88 37.57 -3.26
C HIS A 108 -60.62 38.81 -2.79
N VAL A 109 -61.34 39.47 -3.69
CA VAL A 109 -62.03 40.73 -3.42
C VAL A 109 -63.54 40.50 -3.26
N GLN A 110 -64.13 41.19 -2.28
CA GLN A 110 -65.57 41.15 -2.00
C GLN A 110 -66.40 41.33 -3.28
N ASN A 111 -67.39 40.46 -3.50
CA ASN A 111 -68.30 40.46 -4.65
C ASN A 111 -67.62 40.30 -6.03
N VAL A 112 -66.30 40.10 -6.09
CA VAL A 112 -65.55 39.85 -7.34
C VAL A 112 -65.06 38.41 -7.38
N GLY A 113 -64.50 37.92 -6.27
CA GLY A 113 -63.83 36.62 -6.21
C GLY A 113 -62.32 36.76 -6.27
N TRP A 114 -61.63 35.64 -6.56
CA TRP A 114 -60.19 35.63 -6.86
C TRP A 114 -59.92 36.39 -8.16
N MET A 115 -59.03 37.39 -8.09
CA MET A 115 -58.53 38.13 -9.25
C MET A 115 -57.36 37.38 -9.90
N ASP A 116 -56.95 37.74 -11.13
CA ASP A 116 -55.74 37.17 -11.74
C ASP A 116 -54.51 37.47 -10.86
N PRO A 117 -53.55 36.51 -10.71
CA PRO A 117 -52.30 36.77 -10.01
C PRO A 117 -51.50 37.88 -10.69
N VAL A 118 -50.75 38.63 -9.88
CA VAL A 118 -49.82 39.66 -10.34
C VAL A 118 -48.44 39.41 -9.71
N GLN A 119 -47.39 40.03 -10.26
CA GLN A 119 -46.02 39.79 -9.82
C GLN A 119 -45.26 41.12 -9.59
N ASP A 120 -44.20 41.06 -8.78
CA ASP A 120 -43.11 42.06 -8.68
C ASP A 120 -43.53 43.54 -8.79
N GLY A 121 -44.30 43.99 -7.81
CA GLY A 121 -44.65 45.40 -7.67
C GLY A 121 -45.82 45.84 -8.55
N GLU A 122 -46.56 44.91 -9.16
CA GLU A 122 -47.85 45.17 -9.79
C GLU A 122 -49.00 45.32 -8.75
N PHE A 123 -50.08 46.04 -9.08
CA PHE A 123 -51.15 46.27 -8.09
C PHE A 123 -52.15 45.10 -8.05
N ALA A 124 -52.37 44.51 -6.87
CA ALA A 124 -53.44 43.54 -6.63
C ALA A 124 -54.59 44.17 -5.83
N GLY A 125 -55.82 44.16 -6.34
CA GLY A 125 -57.01 44.64 -5.63
C GLY A 125 -57.87 45.61 -6.45
N THR A 126 -58.63 46.47 -5.77
CA THR A 126 -59.47 47.49 -6.43
C THR A 126 -59.30 48.86 -5.81
N GLU A 127 -59.03 49.87 -6.64
CA GLU A 127 -59.00 51.27 -6.20
C GLU A 127 -60.35 51.96 -6.43
N GLY A 128 -60.81 52.76 -5.46
CA GLY A 128 -61.99 53.62 -5.60
C GLY A 128 -63.34 52.90 -5.68
N ARG A 129 -63.36 51.56 -5.48
CA ARG A 129 -64.58 50.74 -5.50
C ARG A 129 -65.13 50.42 -4.13
N SER A 130 -64.39 50.74 -3.06
CA SER A 130 -64.79 50.47 -1.67
C SER A 130 -65.03 48.98 -1.37
N LEU A 131 -64.30 48.07 -2.00
CA LEU A 131 -64.41 46.62 -1.80
C LEU A 131 -63.25 46.11 -0.94
N GLN A 132 -63.52 45.25 0.06
CA GLN A 132 -62.45 44.63 0.86
C GLN A 132 -61.76 43.48 0.14
N ILE A 133 -60.48 43.32 0.45
CA ILE A 133 -59.79 42.03 0.34
C ILE A 133 -60.29 41.13 1.47
N GLU A 134 -60.71 39.92 1.11
CA GLU A 134 -61.19 38.89 2.04
C GLU A 134 -60.15 37.78 2.25
N ALA A 135 -59.34 37.47 1.23
CA ALA A 135 -58.25 36.50 1.30
C ALA A 135 -57.11 36.82 0.32
N ILE A 136 -55.92 36.26 0.56
CA ILE A 136 -54.73 36.40 -0.27
C ILE A 136 -53.98 35.07 -0.42
N LYS A 137 -53.14 34.99 -1.45
CA LYS A 137 -52.10 33.96 -1.64
C LYS A 137 -50.83 34.65 -2.13
N ILE A 138 -49.68 34.24 -1.61
CA ILE A 138 -48.37 34.78 -1.99
C ILE A 138 -47.41 33.61 -2.19
N SER A 139 -46.74 33.55 -3.33
CA SER A 139 -45.79 32.50 -3.71
C SER A 139 -44.47 33.10 -4.16
N LEU A 140 -43.37 32.41 -3.87
CA LEU A 140 -42.05 32.75 -4.39
C LEU A 140 -41.69 31.72 -5.48
N VAL A 141 -41.53 32.18 -6.71
CA VAL A 141 -41.42 31.31 -7.90
C VAL A 141 -40.24 31.72 -8.79
N ASP A 142 -39.80 30.83 -9.68
CA ASP A 142 -38.83 31.12 -10.74
C ASP A 142 -39.50 31.69 -12.02
N ASP A 143 -38.70 31.96 -13.05
CA ASP A 143 -39.12 32.40 -14.41
C ASP A 143 -40.18 31.46 -15.04
N GLU A 144 -40.20 30.19 -14.65
CA GLU A 144 -41.15 29.18 -15.11
C GLU A 144 -42.41 29.04 -14.22
N GLY A 145 -42.49 29.79 -13.12
CA GLY A 145 -43.58 29.72 -12.15
C GLY A 145 -43.49 28.52 -11.20
N VAL A 146 -42.32 27.89 -11.08
CA VAL A 146 -42.06 26.80 -10.13
C VAL A 146 -41.56 27.40 -8.82
N GLN A 147 -42.03 26.87 -7.68
CA GLN A 147 -41.63 27.36 -6.37
C GLN A 147 -40.12 27.18 -6.15
N LEU A 148 -39.44 28.22 -5.65
CA LEU A 148 -38.01 28.16 -5.35
C LEU A 148 -37.70 27.12 -4.26
N GLU A 149 -36.65 26.33 -4.47
CA GLU A 149 -36.24 25.26 -3.55
C GLU A 149 -35.57 25.81 -2.28
N ASP A 150 -34.72 26.82 -2.43
CA ASP A 150 -33.90 27.38 -1.36
C ASP A 150 -34.63 28.41 -0.49
N TYR A 151 -35.82 28.88 -0.89
CA TYR A 151 -36.51 29.98 -0.21
C TYR A 151 -38.01 29.74 -0.09
N SER A 152 -38.61 30.31 0.95
CA SER A 152 -40.05 30.35 1.15
C SER A 152 -40.51 31.76 1.49
N VAL A 153 -41.67 32.15 0.97
CA VAL A 153 -42.40 33.32 1.48
C VAL A 153 -43.30 32.90 2.63
N VAL A 154 -43.18 33.60 3.75
CA VAL A 154 -43.97 33.43 4.98
C VAL A 154 -44.81 34.67 5.19
N TYR A 155 -46.10 34.52 5.44
CA TYR A 155 -46.99 35.66 5.62
C TYR A 155 -48.11 35.41 6.64
N SER A 156 -48.45 36.45 7.38
CA SER A 156 -49.54 36.47 8.37
C SER A 156 -50.39 37.72 8.20
N GLY A 157 -51.53 37.77 8.88
CA GLY A 157 -52.41 38.92 8.76
C GLY A 157 -53.56 38.93 9.75
N HIS A 158 -54.20 40.09 9.90
CA HIS A 158 -55.30 40.30 10.84
C HIS A 158 -56.64 40.27 10.10
N VAL A 159 -57.49 39.30 10.44
CA VAL A 159 -58.80 39.13 9.80
C VAL A 159 -59.91 39.59 10.75
N GLN A 160 -60.85 40.37 10.24
CA GLN A 160 -61.97 40.90 11.01
C GLN A 160 -62.69 39.81 11.81
N ASN A 161 -62.90 40.07 13.11
CA ASN A 161 -63.58 39.18 14.06
C ASN A 161 -62.89 37.81 14.29
N ILE A 162 -61.75 37.55 13.64
CA ILE A 162 -60.93 36.35 13.86
C ILE A 162 -59.65 36.72 14.62
N GLY A 163 -59.05 37.87 14.29
CA GLY A 163 -57.76 38.31 14.82
C GLY A 163 -56.60 37.91 13.92
N ASP A 164 -55.41 37.81 14.50
CA ASP A 164 -54.19 37.42 13.79
C ASP A 164 -54.26 35.94 13.37
N VAL A 165 -53.96 35.71 12.09
CA VAL A 165 -53.91 34.39 11.48
C VAL A 165 -52.61 34.21 10.72
N GLY A 166 -52.06 33.00 10.76
CA GLY A 166 -50.78 32.64 10.15
C GLY A 166 -49.80 32.05 11.17
N PRO A 167 -48.54 31.79 10.77
CA PRO A 167 -48.01 32.02 9.42
C PRO A 167 -48.62 31.09 8.37
N PHE A 168 -48.70 31.58 7.14
CA PHE A 168 -49.00 30.85 5.91
C PHE A 168 -47.77 30.88 5.02
N THR A 169 -47.61 29.90 4.14
CA THR A 169 -46.45 29.80 3.25
C THR A 169 -46.84 29.51 1.81
N ASN A 170 -46.05 30.02 0.86
CA ASN A 170 -46.04 29.63 -0.55
C ASN A 170 -47.42 29.22 -1.15
N GLY A 171 -48.29 30.20 -1.35
CA GLY A 171 -49.58 30.05 -2.05
C GLY A 171 -50.73 29.55 -1.17
N GLU A 172 -50.49 29.28 0.11
CA GLU A 172 -51.54 28.98 1.08
C GLU A 172 -52.53 30.14 1.25
N GLN A 173 -53.81 29.83 1.42
CA GLN A 173 -54.81 30.90 1.54
C GLN A 173 -54.77 31.51 2.95
N LEU A 174 -54.42 32.80 3.02
CA LEU A 174 -54.64 33.63 4.20
C LEU A 174 -55.97 34.36 4.06
N GLY A 175 -56.85 34.26 5.07
CA GLY A 175 -58.14 34.97 5.11
C GLY A 175 -59.34 34.07 4.77
N THR A 176 -60.48 34.68 4.47
CA THR A 176 -61.75 33.95 4.26
C THR A 176 -62.32 34.15 2.88
N VAL A 177 -62.93 33.11 2.32
CA VAL A 177 -63.70 33.17 1.07
C VAL A 177 -65.18 32.99 1.42
N GLY A 178 -66.03 33.95 1.01
CA GLY A 178 -67.49 33.86 1.16
C GLY A 178 -68.05 34.10 2.57
N SER A 179 -67.18 34.41 3.54
CA SER A 179 -67.59 34.79 4.91
C SER A 179 -67.74 36.31 5.11
N PHE A 180 -67.39 37.10 4.08
CA PHE A 180 -67.45 38.58 4.10
C PHE A 180 -66.60 39.25 5.20
N LEU A 181 -65.56 38.57 5.69
CA LEU A 181 -64.63 39.13 6.67
C LEU A 181 -63.45 39.77 5.94
N ARG A 182 -63.16 41.03 6.26
CA ARG A 182 -62.05 41.79 5.65
C ARG A 182 -60.71 41.42 6.24
N LEU A 183 -59.66 41.54 5.43
CA LEU A 183 -58.28 41.60 5.87
C LEU A 183 -57.93 43.04 6.27
N GLU A 184 -57.36 43.23 7.46
CA GLU A 184 -57.05 44.54 8.05
C GLU A 184 -55.54 44.86 8.05
N ALA A 185 -54.70 43.83 8.11
CA ALA A 185 -53.25 43.96 8.09
C ALA A 185 -52.57 42.69 7.53
N ILE A 186 -51.36 42.84 6.99
CA ILE A 186 -50.48 41.75 6.56
C ILE A 186 -49.04 41.98 7.02
N GLU A 187 -48.32 40.90 7.23
CA GLU A 187 -46.87 40.83 7.43
C GLU A 187 -46.32 39.77 6.48
N VAL A 188 -45.25 40.07 5.77
CA VAL A 188 -44.61 39.18 4.79
C VAL A 188 -43.10 39.17 5.01
N GLU A 189 -42.50 37.98 4.99
CA GLU A 189 -41.07 37.71 5.15
C GLU A 189 -40.61 36.66 4.14
N ILE A 190 -39.36 36.73 3.67
CA ILE A 190 -38.69 35.64 2.95
C ILE A 190 -37.77 34.93 3.92
N VAL A 191 -37.80 33.60 3.94
CA VAL A 191 -36.90 32.77 4.74
C VAL A 191 -36.16 31.79 3.86
N GLN A 192 -34.88 31.55 4.14
CA GLN A 192 -34.13 30.47 3.49
C GLN A 192 -34.59 29.12 4.05
N ASN A 193 -34.85 28.16 3.16
CA ASN A 193 -35.17 26.78 3.52
C ASN A 193 -33.88 26.06 3.94
N PRO A 194 -33.91 25.22 4.99
CA PRO A 194 -32.78 24.36 5.34
C PRO A 194 -32.42 23.42 4.20
N ALA A 195 -31.15 23.36 3.80
CA ALA A 195 -30.71 22.43 2.76
C ALA A 195 -30.87 20.96 3.18
N ASP A 196 -31.25 20.10 2.23
CA ASP A 196 -31.34 18.66 2.42
C ASP A 196 -29.95 18.02 2.35
N LEU A 197 -29.43 17.60 3.52
CA LEU A 197 -28.14 16.94 3.66
C LEU A 197 -28.21 15.41 3.49
N THR A 198 -29.34 14.84 3.06
CA THR A 198 -29.52 13.38 2.99
C THR A 198 -28.48 12.71 2.08
N GLU A 199 -28.32 13.20 0.85
CA GLU A 199 -27.34 12.63 -0.09
C GLU A 199 -25.90 12.91 0.34
N TYR A 200 -25.63 14.10 0.86
CA TYR A 200 -24.34 14.48 1.41
C TYR A 200 -23.87 13.53 2.52
N ASN A 201 -24.76 13.28 3.50
CA ASN A 201 -24.49 12.38 4.61
C ASN A 201 -24.36 10.92 4.15
N ALA A 202 -25.18 10.50 3.18
CA ALA A 202 -25.06 9.18 2.58
C ALA A 202 -23.70 9.01 1.87
N ALA A 203 -23.23 10.02 1.14
CA ALA A 203 -21.91 10.01 0.52
C ALA A 203 -20.81 9.88 1.58
N LEU A 204 -20.82 10.67 2.66
CA LEU A 204 -19.84 10.55 3.74
C LEU A 204 -19.83 9.17 4.41
N ALA A 205 -21.01 8.57 4.59
CA ALA A 205 -21.16 7.26 5.21
C ALA A 205 -20.79 6.08 4.28
N ALA A 206 -20.67 6.31 2.98
CA ALA A 206 -20.42 5.25 1.98
C ALA A 206 -19.04 4.60 2.10
N VAL A 207 -18.08 5.27 2.76
CA VAL A 207 -16.69 4.81 2.87
C VAL A 207 -16.21 4.86 4.32
N THR A 208 -15.36 3.89 4.70
CA THR A 208 -14.79 3.81 6.05
C THR A 208 -13.28 3.73 5.98
N GLN A 209 -12.59 4.53 6.81
CA GLN A 209 -11.13 4.64 6.82
C GLN A 209 -10.39 3.30 6.85
N ALA A 210 -10.91 2.35 7.63
CA ALA A 210 -10.30 1.04 7.83
C ALA A 210 -10.20 0.19 6.55
N ASP A 211 -10.95 0.52 5.51
CA ASP A 211 -11.01 -0.25 4.26
C ASP A 211 -10.03 0.25 3.18
N TYR A 212 -9.32 1.35 3.43
CA TYR A 212 -8.48 2.02 2.44
C TYR A 212 -7.07 2.31 2.95
N THR A 213 -6.14 2.56 2.02
CA THR A 213 -4.78 2.95 2.39
C THR A 213 -4.77 4.31 3.07
N ALA A 214 -3.85 4.51 4.03
CA ALA A 214 -3.70 5.79 4.73
C ALA A 214 -3.47 6.96 3.76
N ALA A 215 -2.65 6.75 2.72
CA ALA A 215 -2.33 7.77 1.72
C ALA A 215 -3.57 8.21 0.93
N SER A 216 -4.34 7.27 0.37
CA SER A 216 -5.55 7.62 -0.36
C SER A 216 -6.62 8.24 0.54
N TRP A 217 -6.70 7.79 1.80
CA TRP A 217 -7.64 8.35 2.78
C TRP A 217 -7.31 9.80 3.13
N THR A 218 -6.03 10.14 3.32
CA THR A 218 -5.60 11.52 3.56
C THR A 218 -6.02 12.45 2.42
N THR A 219 -5.86 12.02 1.17
CA THR A 219 -6.32 12.78 -0.01
C THR A 219 -7.83 12.97 -0.02
N TYR A 220 -8.60 11.91 0.25
CA TYR A 220 -10.07 11.99 0.36
C TYR A 220 -10.51 12.95 1.48
N GLN A 221 -9.88 12.86 2.65
CA GLN A 221 -10.22 13.69 3.80
C GLN A 221 -9.97 15.19 3.53
N ALA A 222 -8.97 15.53 2.72
CA ALA A 222 -8.73 16.92 2.30
C ALA A 222 -9.90 17.45 1.46
N VAL A 223 -10.46 16.64 0.56
CA VAL A 223 -11.65 17.01 -0.22
C VAL A 223 -12.87 17.17 0.68
N VAL A 224 -13.11 16.22 1.59
CA VAL A 224 -14.22 16.32 2.56
C VAL A 224 -14.12 17.59 3.40
N ASN A 225 -12.92 17.94 3.88
CA ASN A 225 -12.71 19.14 4.69
C ASN A 225 -12.94 20.45 3.92
N ALA A 226 -12.68 20.47 2.62
CA ALA A 226 -12.94 21.62 1.75
C ALA A 226 -14.42 21.76 1.36
N ASN A 227 -15.20 20.68 1.48
CA ASN A 227 -16.61 20.61 1.08
C ASN A 227 -17.52 20.33 2.30
N LYS A 228 -17.24 20.99 3.43
CA LYS A 228 -18.08 20.89 4.62
C LYS A 228 -19.34 21.72 4.43
N MET A 229 -20.49 21.12 4.65
CA MET A 229 -21.80 21.75 4.49
C MET A 229 -22.65 21.61 5.75
N THR A 230 -23.60 22.52 5.90
CA THR A 230 -24.60 22.57 6.98
C THR A 230 -25.96 22.89 6.39
N GLU A 231 -27.02 22.80 7.19
CA GLU A 231 -28.38 23.18 6.80
C GLU A 231 -28.52 24.67 6.44
N ASP A 232 -27.55 25.51 6.83
CA ASP A 232 -27.54 26.95 6.51
C ASP A 232 -27.02 27.25 5.07
N ASN A 233 -26.50 26.23 4.35
CA ASN A 233 -26.02 26.38 2.97
C ASN A 233 -27.17 26.38 1.96
N LEU A 234 -26.90 26.81 0.71
CA LEU A 234 -27.86 26.61 -0.40
C LEU A 234 -27.83 25.16 -0.88
N GLN A 235 -28.95 24.65 -1.40
CA GLN A 235 -29.04 23.28 -1.89
C GLN A 235 -28.02 23.01 -3.01
N SER A 236 -27.84 23.97 -3.92
CA SER A 236 -26.85 23.88 -5.00
C SER A 236 -25.40 23.74 -4.51
N GLU A 237 -25.05 24.32 -3.36
CA GLU A 237 -23.73 24.17 -2.74
C GLU A 237 -23.57 22.76 -2.15
N VAL A 238 -24.62 22.25 -1.48
CA VAL A 238 -24.66 20.88 -0.95
C VAL A 238 -24.52 19.86 -2.06
N ASP A 239 -25.21 20.05 -3.19
CA ASP A 239 -25.14 19.18 -4.35
C ASP A 239 -23.75 19.17 -4.96
N ALA A 240 -23.13 20.35 -5.12
CA ALA A 240 -21.76 20.47 -5.61
C ALA A 240 -20.74 19.79 -4.67
N ALA A 241 -20.89 19.98 -3.35
CA ALA A 241 -20.07 19.31 -2.35
C ALA A 241 -20.22 17.78 -2.40
N THR A 242 -21.45 17.29 -2.53
CA THR A 242 -21.78 15.87 -2.64
C THR A 242 -21.14 15.25 -3.88
N ALA A 243 -21.21 15.93 -5.03
CA ALA A 243 -20.56 15.51 -6.26
C ALA A 243 -19.02 15.44 -6.11
N ASN A 244 -18.41 16.45 -5.49
CA ASN A 244 -16.97 16.49 -5.23
C ASN A 244 -16.51 15.35 -4.31
N ILE A 245 -17.26 15.08 -3.23
CA ILE A 245 -16.97 13.98 -2.30
C ILE A 245 -17.09 12.63 -3.01
N THR A 246 -18.16 12.42 -3.77
CA THR A 246 -18.40 11.18 -4.52
C THR A 246 -17.30 10.94 -5.56
N ALA A 247 -16.87 11.98 -6.29
CA ALA A 247 -15.75 11.88 -7.23
C ALA A 247 -14.42 11.54 -6.52
N ALA A 248 -14.18 12.08 -5.34
CA ALA A 248 -12.97 11.77 -4.56
C ALA A 248 -12.95 10.32 -4.06
N GLN A 249 -14.11 9.72 -3.77
CA GLN A 249 -14.20 8.31 -3.36
C GLN A 249 -13.69 7.35 -4.44
N ALA A 250 -13.84 7.69 -5.72
CA ALA A 250 -13.35 6.87 -6.83
C ALA A 250 -11.81 6.73 -6.84
N ASN A 251 -11.10 7.63 -6.16
CA ASN A 251 -9.63 7.61 -6.05
C ASN A 251 -9.12 6.89 -4.80
N LEU A 252 -10.02 6.36 -3.96
CA LEU A 252 -9.64 5.59 -2.79
C LEU A 252 -9.04 4.23 -3.18
N VAL A 253 -7.93 3.85 -2.53
CA VAL A 253 -7.23 2.59 -2.79
C VAL A 253 -7.59 1.60 -1.69
N ALA A 254 -8.39 0.59 -2.02
CA ALA A 254 -8.84 -0.42 -1.05
C ALA A 254 -7.71 -1.36 -0.64
N ILE A 255 -7.61 -1.67 0.66
CA ILE A 255 -6.65 -2.66 1.19
C ILE A 255 -7.24 -4.07 1.19
N PRO A 256 -6.42 -5.13 1.09
CA PRO A 256 -6.91 -6.49 1.26
C PRO A 256 -7.34 -6.76 2.70
N LYS A 257 -8.45 -7.48 2.85
CA LYS A 257 -8.99 -7.99 4.12
C LYS A 257 -9.63 -9.36 3.93
N VAL A 258 -9.63 -10.15 5.01
CA VAL A 258 -10.42 -11.38 5.10
C VAL A 258 -11.88 -10.99 5.35
N VAL A 259 -12.78 -11.43 4.48
CA VAL A 259 -14.23 -11.22 4.56
C VAL A 259 -14.87 -12.27 5.45
N SER A 260 -14.50 -13.54 5.28
CA SER A 260 -15.04 -14.64 6.07
C SER A 260 -14.12 -15.85 6.10
N VAL A 261 -14.30 -16.67 7.12
CA VAL A 261 -13.75 -18.02 7.23
C VAL A 261 -14.90 -18.98 7.50
N ALA A 262 -15.03 -20.02 6.69
CA ALA A 262 -16.08 -21.01 6.80
C ALA A 262 -15.52 -22.42 6.66
N VAL A 263 -16.20 -23.40 7.25
CA VAL A 263 -15.89 -24.82 7.09
C VAL A 263 -17.10 -25.45 6.40
N PRO A 264 -17.12 -25.49 5.06
CA PRO A 264 -18.30 -25.97 4.32
C PRO A 264 -18.56 -27.47 4.51
N ASN A 265 -17.55 -28.24 4.91
CA ASN A 265 -17.64 -29.66 5.25
C ASN A 265 -16.48 -30.04 6.18
N ALA A 266 -16.52 -31.24 6.76
CA ALA A 266 -15.51 -31.71 7.69
C ALA A 266 -14.07 -31.76 7.14
N LYS A 267 -13.80 -31.63 5.83
CA LYS A 267 -12.44 -31.72 5.26
C LYS A 267 -11.89 -30.38 4.75
N GLN A 268 -12.72 -29.37 4.61
CA GLN A 268 -12.35 -28.13 3.94
C GLN A 268 -12.58 -26.90 4.81
N LEU A 269 -11.66 -25.94 4.70
CA LEU A 269 -11.81 -24.60 5.24
C LEU A 269 -11.68 -23.60 4.09
N VAL A 270 -12.62 -22.67 4.01
CA VAL A 270 -12.68 -21.64 2.98
C VAL A 270 -12.40 -20.29 3.61
N VAL A 271 -11.42 -19.57 3.07
CA VAL A 271 -11.12 -18.18 3.40
C VAL A 271 -11.51 -17.31 2.21
N THR A 272 -12.40 -16.34 2.44
CA THR A 272 -12.84 -15.39 1.43
C THR A 272 -12.20 -14.04 1.67
N PHE A 273 -11.65 -13.43 0.63
CA PHE A 273 -11.01 -12.11 0.64
C PHE A 273 -11.85 -11.09 -0.13
N ASN A 274 -11.72 -9.81 0.21
CA ASN A 274 -12.41 -8.73 -0.53
C ASN A 274 -11.75 -8.42 -1.88
N LYS A 275 -10.51 -8.87 -2.09
CA LYS A 275 -9.69 -8.63 -3.28
C LYS A 275 -8.99 -9.91 -3.73
N ALA A 276 -8.55 -9.93 -4.99
CA ALA A 276 -7.77 -11.03 -5.53
C ALA A 276 -6.39 -11.08 -4.87
N MET A 277 -6.04 -12.24 -4.32
CA MET A 277 -4.82 -12.44 -3.56
C MET A 277 -3.68 -12.97 -4.44
N ASP A 278 -2.44 -12.62 -4.10
CA ASP A 278 -1.25 -13.18 -4.72
C ASP A 278 -1.08 -14.63 -4.26
N LYS A 279 -1.28 -15.56 -5.19
CA LYS A 279 -1.17 -17.00 -4.99
C LYS A 279 0.17 -17.39 -4.34
N THR A 280 1.27 -16.73 -4.70
CA THR A 280 2.62 -17.06 -4.19
C THR A 280 2.80 -16.71 -2.72
N THR A 281 2.01 -15.76 -2.21
CA THR A 281 2.02 -15.40 -0.80
C THR A 281 1.11 -16.29 0.04
N LEU A 282 0.19 -17.03 -0.59
CA LEU A 282 -0.73 -17.98 0.06
C LEU A 282 -0.26 -19.44 -0.03
N LEU A 283 0.37 -19.81 -1.15
CA LEU A 283 0.67 -21.19 -1.53
C LEU A 283 2.11 -21.32 -2.02
N ALA A 284 2.75 -22.42 -1.65
CA ALA A 284 4.10 -22.79 -2.09
C ALA A 284 4.09 -24.12 -2.88
N ASN A 285 4.89 -24.19 -3.93
CA ASN A 285 5.17 -25.44 -4.65
C ASN A 285 6.38 -26.12 -4.00
N THR A 286 6.24 -27.37 -3.56
CA THR A 286 7.24 -28.03 -2.70
C THR A 286 8.21 -28.98 -3.43
N THR A 287 8.04 -29.28 -4.73
CA THR A 287 8.94 -30.24 -5.41
C THR A 287 9.17 -29.96 -6.89
N THR A 288 10.41 -30.16 -7.35
CA THR A 288 10.86 -30.11 -8.76
C THR A 288 10.50 -31.35 -9.57
N SER A 289 9.58 -32.21 -9.11
CA SER A 289 9.24 -33.45 -9.79
C SER A 289 7.79 -33.88 -9.50
N GLN A 290 7.01 -33.89 -10.58
CA GLN A 290 5.75 -34.60 -10.83
C GLN A 290 4.41 -34.06 -10.26
N THR A 291 3.52 -33.83 -11.23
CA THR A 291 2.09 -34.20 -11.35
C THR A 291 1.11 -33.74 -10.28
N THR A 292 0.26 -32.78 -10.70
CA THR A 292 -1.11 -32.47 -10.23
C THR A 292 -1.32 -32.02 -8.78
N ASP A 293 -1.87 -30.81 -8.66
CA ASP A 293 -2.79 -30.28 -7.63
C ASP A 293 -2.37 -30.10 -6.16
N ASP A 294 -1.20 -30.56 -5.70
CA ASP A 294 -0.82 -30.42 -4.28
C ASP A 294 0.01 -29.16 -3.96
N TYR A 295 -0.60 -27.98 -4.04
CA TYR A 295 -0.04 -26.75 -3.48
C TYR A 295 -0.21 -26.74 -1.96
N VAL A 296 0.88 -26.60 -1.20
CA VAL A 296 0.79 -26.45 0.27
C VAL A 296 0.68 -24.98 0.67
N LEU A 297 0.23 -24.72 1.89
CA LEU A 297 0.23 -23.38 2.46
C LEU A 297 1.65 -22.81 2.55
N SER A 298 1.83 -21.56 2.11
CA SER A 298 3.12 -20.87 2.22
C SER A 298 3.51 -20.63 3.68
N VAL A 299 4.80 -20.39 3.90
CA VAL A 299 5.36 -20.04 5.20
C VAL A 299 5.89 -18.61 5.22
N ASP A 300 5.83 -17.96 6.37
CA ASP A 300 6.43 -16.65 6.61
C ASP A 300 7.95 -16.75 6.78
N GLY A 301 8.61 -15.59 6.96
CA GLY A 301 10.07 -15.52 7.16
C GLY A 301 10.58 -16.20 8.44
N SER A 302 9.68 -16.64 9.33
CA SER A 302 10.00 -17.44 10.51
C SER A 302 9.75 -18.95 10.32
N GLY A 303 9.26 -19.36 9.14
CA GLY A 303 8.94 -20.74 8.81
C GLY A 303 7.55 -21.20 9.30
N LYS A 304 6.69 -20.29 9.77
CA LYS A 304 5.31 -20.60 10.19
C LYS A 304 4.36 -20.47 9.01
N THR A 305 3.37 -21.34 8.90
CA THR A 305 2.36 -21.22 7.83
C THR A 305 1.62 -19.88 7.92
N VAL A 306 1.41 -19.24 6.77
CA VAL A 306 0.68 -17.96 6.71
C VAL A 306 -0.80 -18.12 7.08
N ILE A 307 -1.32 -19.35 7.02
CA ILE A 307 -2.62 -19.72 7.60
C ILE A 307 -2.40 -20.77 8.68
N GLY A 308 -2.86 -20.45 9.89
CA GLY A 308 -2.78 -21.31 11.07
C GLY A 308 -4.17 -21.81 11.46
N ILE A 309 -4.24 -23.08 11.89
CA ILE A 309 -5.45 -23.72 12.39
C ILE A 309 -5.09 -24.40 13.72
N ALA A 310 -5.70 -23.95 14.80
CA ALA A 310 -5.46 -24.48 16.13
C ALA A 310 -6.76 -25.01 16.74
N TYR A 311 -6.75 -26.26 17.21
CA TYR A 311 -7.84 -26.84 17.99
C TYR A 311 -7.86 -26.23 19.40
N LEU A 312 -9.04 -25.80 19.89
CA LEU A 312 -9.14 -25.07 21.17
C LEU A 312 -9.29 -25.97 22.39
N ASP A 313 -9.79 -27.20 22.21
CA ASP A 313 -10.23 -28.02 23.33
C ASP A 313 -9.11 -29.01 23.74
N ALA A 314 -8.72 -28.99 25.02
CA ALA A 314 -7.51 -29.64 25.52
C ALA A 314 -7.58 -31.18 25.66
N GLN A 315 -8.45 -31.86 24.93
CA GLN A 315 -8.58 -33.32 24.96
C GLN A 315 -8.07 -33.99 23.68
N ILE A 316 -7.44 -35.16 23.89
CA ILE A 316 -6.79 -36.06 22.93
C ILE A 316 -7.23 -35.81 21.47
N ALA A 317 -6.39 -35.08 20.73
CA ALA A 317 -6.59 -34.67 19.34
C ALA A 317 -6.45 -35.84 18.35
N VAL A 318 -7.27 -36.88 18.47
CA VAL A 318 -7.29 -37.96 17.47
C VAL A 318 -7.97 -37.43 16.21
N ASN A 319 -7.25 -37.40 15.09
CA ASN A 319 -7.74 -36.95 13.78
C ASN A 319 -8.30 -35.51 13.76
N ARG A 320 -7.82 -34.63 14.65
CA ARG A 320 -8.15 -33.19 14.67
C ARG A 320 -7.00 -32.40 14.05
N PRO A 321 -7.26 -31.49 13.09
CA PRO A 321 -6.20 -30.76 12.43
C PRO A 321 -5.54 -29.77 13.40
N SER A 322 -4.22 -29.73 13.37
CA SER A 322 -3.42 -28.66 13.97
C SER A 322 -2.35 -28.22 12.99
N ILE A 323 -2.57 -27.06 12.38
CA ILE A 323 -1.62 -26.41 11.47
C ILE A 323 -0.96 -25.28 12.27
N THR A 324 0.11 -25.64 12.98
CA THR A 324 0.86 -24.70 13.83
C THR A 324 2.32 -24.53 13.41
N GLY A 325 2.78 -25.26 12.37
CA GLY A 325 4.14 -25.22 11.81
C GLY A 325 4.26 -25.87 10.41
N ALA A 326 5.46 -25.81 9.80
CA ALA A 326 5.70 -26.11 8.38
C ALA A 326 5.27 -27.53 7.94
N ALA A 327 4.55 -27.57 6.81
CA ALA A 327 4.19 -28.73 5.99
C ALA A 327 3.31 -29.81 6.66
N GLY A 328 2.30 -29.39 7.41
CA GLY A 328 1.23 -30.29 7.86
C GLY A 328 0.27 -30.71 6.74
N GLY A 329 0.78 -31.30 5.63
CA GLY A 329 0.08 -32.03 4.56
C GLY A 329 -1.15 -31.40 3.87
N ALA A 330 -1.69 -30.29 4.37
CA ALA A 330 -2.90 -29.65 3.89
C ALA A 330 -2.60 -28.91 2.60
N THR A 331 -3.48 -29.09 1.63
CA THR A 331 -3.35 -28.47 0.31
C THR A 331 -4.29 -27.28 0.21
N GLY A 332 -3.93 -26.31 -0.62
CA GLY A 332 -4.72 -25.10 -0.85
C GLY A 332 -4.96 -24.86 -2.33
N ALA A 333 -6.20 -24.53 -2.66
CA ALA A 333 -6.63 -24.16 -4.01
C ALA A 333 -7.22 -22.75 -3.99
N LEU A 334 -6.61 -21.84 -4.74
CA LEU A 334 -7.12 -20.48 -4.92
C LEU A 334 -8.07 -20.47 -6.14
N SER A 335 -9.24 -19.86 -5.99
CA SER A 335 -10.21 -19.68 -7.07
C SER A 335 -9.63 -18.87 -8.24
N ALA A 336 -10.22 -19.03 -9.43
CA ALA A 336 -9.78 -18.31 -10.63
C ALA A 336 -9.85 -16.78 -10.50
N ASP A 337 -10.77 -16.26 -9.69
CA ASP A 337 -10.88 -14.83 -9.38
C ASP A 337 -9.91 -14.34 -8.28
N GLY A 338 -9.13 -15.26 -7.68
CA GLY A 338 -8.15 -14.98 -6.65
C GLY A 338 -8.73 -14.66 -5.26
N LYS A 339 -10.05 -14.70 -5.07
CA LYS A 339 -10.70 -14.21 -3.84
C LYS A 339 -11.04 -15.29 -2.82
N THR A 340 -11.02 -16.56 -3.21
CA THR A 340 -11.46 -17.67 -2.37
C THR A 340 -10.37 -18.72 -2.28
N LEU A 341 -9.79 -18.91 -1.11
CA LEU A 341 -8.84 -19.98 -0.83
C LEU A 341 -9.57 -21.14 -0.15
N THR A 342 -9.53 -22.31 -0.77
CA THR A 342 -10.02 -23.57 -0.19
C THR A 342 -8.83 -24.38 0.32
N ILE A 343 -8.81 -24.66 1.61
CA ILE A 343 -7.80 -25.48 2.28
C ILE A 343 -8.40 -26.85 2.52
N THR A 344 -7.74 -27.91 2.06
CA THR A 344 -8.18 -29.31 2.22
C THR A 344 -7.24 -30.06 3.15
N LEU A 345 -7.78 -30.72 4.16
CA LEU A 345 -7.01 -31.46 5.16
C LEU A 345 -6.47 -32.79 4.63
N PRO A 346 -5.25 -33.21 5.01
CA PRO A 346 -4.67 -34.47 4.58
C PRO A 346 -5.29 -35.68 5.28
N GLY A 347 -5.16 -36.85 4.67
CA GLY A 347 -5.42 -38.15 5.30
C GLY A 347 -6.74 -38.25 6.07
N ALA A 348 -6.70 -38.77 7.29
CA ALA A 348 -7.87 -38.99 8.14
C ALA A 348 -8.27 -37.76 8.99
N GLU A 349 -7.58 -36.62 8.87
CA GLU A 349 -7.89 -35.43 9.67
C GLU A 349 -9.19 -34.77 9.22
N PHE A 350 -10.00 -34.30 10.17
CA PHE A 350 -11.26 -33.61 9.87
C PHE A 350 -11.62 -32.56 10.92
N PHE A 351 -12.29 -31.51 10.48
CA PHE A 351 -12.86 -30.46 11.31
C PHE A 351 -14.09 -30.95 12.06
N LYS A 352 -14.04 -30.82 13.39
CA LYS A 352 -15.14 -31.02 14.32
C LYS A 352 -14.86 -30.26 15.61
N ASP A 353 -15.89 -29.68 16.21
CA ASP A 353 -15.81 -28.83 17.40
C ASP A 353 -15.15 -27.46 17.10
N ARG A 354 -14.35 -26.89 18.02
CA ARG A 354 -13.91 -25.48 17.96
C ARG A 354 -12.45 -25.30 17.53
N TYR A 355 -12.22 -24.34 16.62
CA TYR A 355 -10.90 -23.99 16.11
C TYR A 355 -10.65 -22.48 16.12
N THR A 356 -9.40 -22.09 16.25
CA THR A 356 -8.91 -20.73 15.96
C THR A 356 -8.20 -20.78 14.62
N VAL A 357 -8.60 -19.91 13.72
CA VAL A 357 -8.03 -19.73 12.40
C VAL A 357 -7.33 -18.39 12.38
N THR A 358 -6.04 -18.40 12.05
CA THR A 358 -5.23 -17.19 11.90
C THR A 358 -4.79 -17.03 10.46
N VAL A 359 -5.00 -15.87 9.86
CA VAL A 359 -4.53 -15.53 8.51
C VAL A 359 -3.54 -14.38 8.65
N GLY A 360 -2.26 -14.66 8.41
CA GLY A 360 -1.12 -13.83 8.81
C GLY A 360 -0.43 -13.08 7.69
N THR A 361 0.73 -12.52 8.00
CA THR A 361 1.63 -11.81 7.07
C THR A 361 2.81 -12.72 6.69
N PRO A 362 3.37 -12.61 5.46
CA PRO A 362 3.16 -11.56 4.48
C PRO A 362 2.21 -11.96 3.32
N ILE A 363 0.93 -12.21 3.60
CA ILE A 363 -0.08 -12.39 2.54
C ILE A 363 -0.34 -11.04 1.84
N LYS A 364 -0.30 -11.03 0.51
CA LYS A 364 -0.51 -9.83 -0.31
C LYS A 364 -1.61 -10.01 -1.36
N ASP A 365 -2.21 -8.91 -1.79
CA ASP A 365 -3.04 -8.87 -2.99
C ASP A 365 -2.20 -8.88 -4.28
N THR A 366 -2.84 -9.05 -5.43
CA THR A 366 -2.15 -9.04 -6.75
C THR A 366 -1.51 -7.70 -7.11
N THR A 367 -1.80 -6.64 -6.37
CA THR A 367 -1.17 -5.31 -6.51
C THR A 367 0.04 -5.13 -5.58
N GLY A 368 0.29 -6.10 -4.68
CA GLY A 368 1.39 -6.11 -3.74
C GLY A 368 1.08 -5.51 -2.36
N LEU A 369 -0.17 -5.09 -2.10
CA LEU A 369 -0.59 -4.59 -0.79
C LEU A 369 -0.74 -5.77 0.18
N ALA A 370 -0.17 -5.66 1.38
CA ALA A 370 -0.26 -6.70 2.41
C ALA A 370 -1.56 -6.58 3.23
N LEU A 371 -1.97 -7.69 3.85
CA LEU A 371 -2.96 -7.64 4.93
C LEU A 371 -2.46 -6.69 6.03
N PRO A 372 -3.29 -5.72 6.49
CA PRO A 372 -2.86 -4.70 7.44
C PRO A 372 -2.58 -5.26 8.85
N ALA A 373 -3.25 -6.36 9.20
CA ALA A 373 -3.10 -7.04 10.48
C ALA A 373 -3.41 -8.54 10.31
N VAL A 374 -2.96 -9.35 11.27
CA VAL A 374 -3.31 -10.77 11.34
C VAL A 374 -4.80 -10.88 11.64
N TYR A 375 -5.53 -11.57 10.78
CA TYR A 375 -6.92 -11.91 11.03
C TYR A 375 -6.99 -13.15 11.93
N THR A 376 -7.84 -13.11 12.96
CA THR A 376 -8.09 -14.24 13.85
C THR A 376 -9.58 -14.47 13.99
N ALA A 377 -10.04 -15.69 13.75
CA ALA A 377 -11.43 -16.09 13.95
C ALA A 377 -11.53 -17.39 14.75
N ASN A 378 -12.47 -17.44 15.68
CA ASN A 378 -12.84 -18.68 16.35
C ASN A 378 -14.08 -19.25 15.64
N ILE A 379 -13.94 -20.45 15.10
CA ILE A 379 -15.02 -21.15 14.39
C ILE A 379 -15.50 -22.33 15.22
N ASN A 380 -16.81 -22.56 15.19
CA ASN A 380 -17.43 -23.76 15.75
C ASN A 380 -17.95 -24.61 14.59
N VAL A 381 -17.40 -25.81 14.44
CA VAL A 381 -17.68 -26.69 13.33
C VAL A 381 -18.66 -27.76 13.79
N THR A 382 -19.87 -27.67 13.24
CA THR A 382 -20.87 -28.74 13.26
C THR A 382 -21.22 -29.08 11.83
N ASP A 383 -20.88 -30.29 11.42
CA ASP A 383 -21.21 -30.77 10.08
C ASP A 383 -22.46 -31.67 10.14
N THR A 384 -23.57 -31.13 9.64
CA THR A 384 -24.85 -31.84 9.51
C THR A 384 -25.27 -32.00 8.05
N ALA A 385 -24.42 -31.59 7.11
CA ALA A 385 -24.71 -31.75 5.69
C ALA A 385 -24.64 -33.23 5.34
N ARG A 386 -25.52 -33.68 4.44
CA ARG A 386 -25.49 -35.06 3.95
C ARG A 386 -24.86 -35.05 2.57
N PRO A 387 -23.92 -35.95 2.25
CA PRO A 387 -23.29 -35.95 0.94
C PRO A 387 -24.32 -36.28 -0.16
N THR A 388 -24.39 -35.46 -1.19
CA THR A 388 -25.28 -35.63 -2.35
C THR A 388 -24.46 -35.94 -3.60
N LEU A 389 -24.99 -36.73 -4.52
CA LEU A 389 -24.29 -37.07 -5.75
C LEU A 389 -24.08 -35.84 -6.64
N VAL A 390 -22.83 -35.59 -7.04
CA VAL A 390 -22.48 -34.53 -8.00
C VAL A 390 -22.36 -35.10 -9.40
N GLY A 391 -21.69 -36.25 -9.56
CA GLY A 391 -21.53 -36.88 -10.87
C GLY A 391 -20.50 -37.98 -10.91
N VAL A 392 -20.26 -38.50 -12.10
CA VAL A 392 -19.27 -39.55 -12.37
C VAL A 392 -18.25 -39.02 -13.38
N THR A 393 -16.97 -39.18 -13.06
CA THR A 393 -15.85 -38.96 -13.98
C THR A 393 -15.09 -40.27 -14.15
N TYR A 394 -14.16 -40.33 -15.09
CA TYR A 394 -13.33 -41.52 -15.32
C TYR A 394 -11.87 -41.13 -15.22
N THR A 395 -11.10 -41.89 -14.44
CA THR A 395 -9.63 -41.76 -14.44
C THR A 395 -9.07 -42.39 -15.71
N ASN A 396 -9.71 -43.49 -16.14
CA ASN A 396 -9.53 -44.20 -17.40
C ASN A 396 -10.79 -45.08 -17.62
N PHE A 397 -10.83 -45.86 -18.71
CA PHE A 397 -11.96 -46.75 -19.03
C PHE A 397 -12.26 -47.86 -17.99
N GLN A 398 -11.36 -48.09 -17.04
CA GLN A 398 -11.49 -49.12 -16.01
C GLN A 398 -11.86 -48.54 -14.64
N ILE A 399 -11.64 -47.26 -14.38
CA ILE A 399 -11.85 -46.66 -13.05
C ILE A 399 -12.79 -45.46 -13.16
N ALA A 400 -14.02 -45.65 -12.71
CA ALA A 400 -15.01 -44.58 -12.56
C ALA A 400 -14.86 -43.92 -11.18
N LYS A 401 -14.81 -42.59 -11.13
CA LYS A 401 -14.80 -41.77 -9.91
C LYS A 401 -16.17 -41.13 -9.70
N VAL A 402 -16.89 -41.58 -8.69
CA VAL A 402 -18.16 -41.01 -8.26
C VAL A 402 -17.89 -39.88 -7.26
N SER A 403 -18.28 -38.66 -7.63
CA SER A 403 -18.08 -37.45 -6.83
C SER A 403 -19.35 -37.07 -6.08
N PHE A 404 -19.19 -36.60 -4.86
CA PHE A 404 -20.25 -36.13 -3.97
C PHE A 404 -20.04 -34.66 -3.61
N SER A 405 -21.03 -34.03 -2.99
CA SER A 405 -20.99 -32.62 -2.57
C SER A 405 -19.95 -32.34 -1.49
N GLU A 406 -19.42 -33.39 -0.87
CA GLU A 406 -18.34 -33.36 0.12
C GLU A 406 -17.57 -34.69 0.12
N PRO A 407 -16.33 -34.71 0.63
CA PRO A 407 -15.52 -35.93 0.70
C PRO A 407 -16.12 -37.00 1.63
N LEU A 408 -16.17 -38.25 1.15
CA LEU A 408 -16.62 -39.40 1.93
C LEU A 408 -15.48 -40.00 2.76
N ALA A 409 -15.82 -40.52 3.95
CA ALA A 409 -14.92 -41.34 4.77
C ALA A 409 -15.07 -42.83 4.46
N ALA A 410 -16.26 -43.28 4.07
CA ALA A 410 -16.53 -44.68 3.72
C ALA A 410 -17.53 -44.79 2.56
N ALA A 411 -17.27 -45.75 1.66
CA ALA A 411 -18.12 -46.02 0.51
C ALA A 411 -19.43 -46.75 0.87
N GLY A 412 -19.57 -47.23 2.10
CA GLY A 412 -20.68 -48.09 2.50
C GLY A 412 -20.68 -49.42 1.73
N THR A 413 -21.86 -49.94 1.44
CA THR A 413 -22.06 -51.11 0.60
C THR A 413 -22.40 -50.65 -0.81
N VAL A 414 -21.64 -51.14 -1.80
CA VAL A 414 -21.92 -50.91 -3.22
C VAL A 414 -22.28 -52.23 -3.89
N THR A 415 -23.45 -52.28 -4.52
CA THR A 415 -23.92 -53.44 -5.30
C THR A 415 -24.11 -53.05 -6.76
N TYR A 416 -23.91 -53.98 -7.68
CA TYR A 416 -23.92 -53.70 -9.12
C TYR A 416 -24.95 -54.56 -9.84
N ALA A 417 -25.64 -53.98 -10.82
CA ALA A 417 -26.57 -54.70 -11.68
C ALA A 417 -26.48 -54.25 -13.14
N LEU A 418 -26.68 -55.18 -14.07
CA LEU A 418 -26.83 -54.91 -15.51
C LEU A 418 -28.19 -54.26 -15.82
N PRO A 419 -28.42 -53.75 -17.05
CA PRO A 419 -29.68 -53.09 -17.40
C PRO A 419 -30.91 -54.00 -17.32
N ASP A 420 -30.71 -55.32 -17.39
CA ASP A 420 -31.76 -56.34 -17.26
C ASP A 420 -32.04 -56.72 -15.79
N GLY A 421 -31.34 -56.11 -14.83
CA GLY A 421 -31.46 -56.38 -13.40
C GLY A 421 -30.56 -57.52 -12.88
N THR A 422 -29.75 -58.15 -13.74
CA THR A 422 -28.81 -59.20 -13.31
C THR A 422 -27.73 -58.63 -12.40
N ALA A 423 -27.60 -59.17 -11.18
CA ALA A 423 -26.58 -58.75 -10.23
C ALA A 423 -25.17 -59.22 -10.64
N ILE A 424 -24.17 -58.36 -10.47
CA ILE A 424 -22.76 -58.66 -10.74
C ILE A 424 -21.88 -58.26 -9.54
N THR A 425 -20.78 -58.99 -9.32
CA THR A 425 -19.95 -58.86 -8.11
C THR A 425 -18.49 -58.51 -8.39
N THR A 426 -18.12 -58.37 -9.66
CA THR A 426 -16.74 -58.18 -10.07
C THR A 426 -16.22 -56.73 -10.01
N PRO A 427 -17.06 -55.68 -10.08
CA PRO A 427 -16.59 -54.35 -9.76
C PRO A 427 -16.26 -54.19 -8.27
N VAL A 428 -15.24 -53.40 -7.96
CA VAL A 428 -14.82 -53.13 -6.58
C VAL A 428 -14.87 -51.64 -6.31
N ALA A 429 -15.62 -51.23 -5.27
CA ALA A 429 -15.64 -49.85 -4.80
C ALA A 429 -14.64 -49.63 -3.67
N SER A 430 -13.94 -48.49 -3.72
CA SER A 430 -13.11 -47.98 -2.63
C SER A 430 -13.26 -46.46 -2.53
N VAL A 431 -12.90 -45.86 -1.40
CA VAL A 431 -12.81 -44.41 -1.27
C VAL A 431 -11.37 -44.00 -1.54
N ASP A 432 -11.15 -43.03 -2.42
CA ASP A 432 -9.83 -42.50 -2.72
C ASP A 432 -9.38 -41.40 -1.76
N ALA A 433 -8.16 -40.88 -1.96
CA ALA A 433 -7.59 -39.84 -1.11
C ALA A 433 -8.40 -38.53 -1.11
N ASP A 434 -9.18 -38.27 -2.17
CA ASP A 434 -10.06 -37.11 -2.28
C ASP A 434 -11.44 -37.34 -1.61
N GLY A 435 -11.68 -38.53 -1.06
CA GLY A 435 -12.99 -38.93 -0.52
C GLY A 435 -14.03 -39.25 -1.60
N LYS A 436 -13.61 -39.55 -2.85
CA LYS A 436 -14.52 -39.97 -3.92
C LYS A 436 -14.61 -41.50 -3.94
N ILE A 437 -15.75 -42.04 -4.37
CA ILE A 437 -15.86 -43.50 -4.56
C ILE A 437 -15.26 -43.85 -5.92
N GLN A 438 -14.14 -44.57 -5.90
CA GLN A 438 -13.56 -45.21 -7.08
C GLN A 438 -14.18 -46.58 -7.26
N ILE A 439 -14.79 -46.81 -8.43
CA ILE A 439 -15.31 -48.11 -8.86
C ILE A 439 -14.35 -48.68 -9.91
N ASP A 440 -13.63 -49.71 -9.53
CA ASP A 440 -12.79 -50.52 -10.42
C ASP A 440 -13.67 -51.49 -11.22
N LEU A 441 -13.66 -51.34 -12.54
CA LEU A 441 -14.44 -52.10 -13.51
C LEU A 441 -13.60 -53.18 -14.22
N THR A 442 -12.33 -53.38 -13.85
CA THR A 442 -11.41 -54.36 -14.47
C THR A 442 -12.05 -55.76 -14.59
N GLY A 443 -12.78 -56.20 -13.56
CA GLY A 443 -13.43 -57.51 -13.49
C GLY A 443 -14.71 -57.71 -14.33
N ILE A 444 -15.22 -56.69 -15.02
CA ILE A 444 -16.42 -56.84 -15.88
C ILE A 444 -16.13 -57.76 -17.07
N ALA A 445 -17.03 -58.72 -17.29
CA ALA A 445 -16.96 -59.71 -18.36
C ALA A 445 -17.00 -59.05 -19.75
N ALA A 446 -16.31 -59.64 -20.73
CA ALA A 446 -16.23 -59.11 -22.09
C ALA A 446 -17.59 -58.92 -22.76
N THR A 447 -18.58 -59.76 -22.43
CA THR A 447 -19.97 -59.68 -22.92
C THR A 447 -20.78 -58.51 -22.35
N ASP A 448 -20.29 -57.89 -21.27
CA ASP A 448 -20.98 -56.82 -20.54
C ASP A 448 -20.30 -55.45 -20.67
N VAL A 449 -19.20 -55.39 -21.43
CA VAL A 449 -18.60 -54.14 -21.89
C VAL A 449 -19.62 -53.32 -22.70
N ASN A 450 -19.56 -51.99 -22.62
CA ASN A 450 -20.51 -51.02 -23.20
C ASN A 450 -21.95 -51.12 -22.68
N LYS A 451 -22.24 -51.96 -21.68
CA LYS A 451 -23.54 -51.97 -21.01
C LYS A 451 -23.52 -51.02 -19.81
N ASN A 452 -24.63 -50.32 -19.61
CA ASN A 452 -24.86 -49.54 -18.40
C ASN A 452 -24.86 -50.46 -17.18
N ILE A 453 -23.96 -50.22 -16.23
CA ILE A 453 -23.91 -50.89 -14.94
C ILE A 453 -24.48 -49.93 -13.91
N THR A 454 -25.57 -50.34 -13.26
CA THR A 454 -26.14 -49.58 -12.15
C THR A 454 -25.41 -49.94 -10.88
N ALA A 455 -24.63 -49.01 -10.33
CA ALA A 455 -24.03 -49.11 -9.00
C ALA A 455 -24.99 -48.49 -7.97
N THR A 456 -25.53 -49.31 -7.07
CA THR A 456 -26.35 -48.88 -5.95
C THR A 456 -25.48 -48.75 -4.72
N ILE A 457 -25.36 -47.54 -4.18
CA ILE A 457 -24.54 -47.19 -3.03
C ILE A 457 -25.47 -47.01 -1.83
N ILE A 458 -25.19 -47.74 -0.75
CA ILE A 458 -25.97 -47.72 0.49
C ILE A 458 -25.04 -47.49 1.68
N GLY A 459 -25.39 -46.54 2.54
CA GLY A 459 -24.69 -46.34 3.82
C GLY A 459 -23.30 -45.73 3.69
N ALA A 460 -22.96 -45.13 2.55
CA ALA A 460 -21.77 -44.29 2.44
C ALA A 460 -21.88 -43.10 3.40
N THR A 461 -20.77 -42.77 4.07
CA THR A 461 -20.71 -41.74 5.11
C THR A 461 -19.54 -40.79 4.87
N ASP A 462 -19.74 -39.52 5.23
CA ASP A 462 -18.66 -38.54 5.31
C ASP A 462 -17.82 -38.70 6.59
N TYR A 463 -16.85 -37.81 6.77
CA TYR A 463 -15.98 -37.76 7.95
C TYR A 463 -16.70 -37.30 9.23
N ALA A 464 -17.86 -36.67 9.11
CA ALA A 464 -18.73 -36.32 10.24
C ALA A 464 -19.68 -37.46 10.65
N GLY A 465 -19.80 -38.50 9.82
CA GLY A 465 -20.68 -39.64 9.99
C GLY A 465 -22.08 -39.46 9.38
N ASN A 466 -22.33 -38.40 8.61
CA ASN A 466 -23.60 -38.23 7.94
C ASN A 466 -23.69 -39.18 6.74
N VAL A 467 -24.83 -39.86 6.62
CA VAL A 467 -25.07 -40.82 5.54
C VAL A 467 -25.53 -40.08 4.28
N ILE A 468 -25.04 -40.47 3.10
CA ILE A 468 -25.40 -39.92 1.77
C ILE A 468 -26.90 -39.66 1.59
N SER A 469 -27.30 -38.67 0.79
CA SER A 469 -28.71 -38.34 0.48
C SER A 469 -28.96 -38.25 -1.02
N PRO A 470 -29.97 -38.95 -1.57
CA PRO A 470 -30.73 -40.05 -0.95
C PRO A 470 -29.86 -41.25 -0.55
N ASN A 471 -30.39 -42.14 0.30
CA ASN A 471 -29.78 -43.43 0.67
C ASN A 471 -30.87 -44.52 0.63
N PRO A 472 -30.84 -45.48 -0.31
CA PRO A 472 -29.82 -45.71 -1.33
C PRO A 472 -29.71 -44.58 -2.36
N ILE A 473 -28.57 -44.51 -3.06
CA ILE A 473 -28.43 -43.77 -4.31
C ILE A 473 -27.90 -44.68 -5.41
N THR A 474 -28.37 -44.47 -6.64
CA THR A 474 -27.93 -45.24 -7.81
C THR A 474 -27.17 -44.35 -8.76
N VAL A 475 -26.03 -44.84 -9.26
CA VAL A 475 -25.26 -44.17 -10.32
C VAL A 475 -25.04 -45.16 -11.46
N THR A 476 -25.04 -44.67 -12.69
CA THR A 476 -24.70 -45.49 -13.85
C THR A 476 -23.24 -45.33 -14.19
N VAL A 477 -22.50 -46.42 -14.22
CA VAL A 477 -21.12 -46.51 -14.71
C VAL A 477 -21.08 -47.44 -15.92
N ILE A 478 -20.11 -47.26 -16.80
CA ILE A 478 -19.96 -48.08 -18.00
C ILE A 478 -18.48 -48.42 -18.11
N LYS A 479 -18.18 -49.71 -18.23
CA LYS A 479 -16.88 -50.13 -18.78
C LYS A 479 -17.02 -50.04 -20.29
N ASN A 480 -16.51 -48.99 -20.89
CA ASN A 480 -16.53 -48.86 -22.33
C ASN A 480 -15.60 -49.90 -22.98
N THR A 481 -15.80 -50.21 -24.26
CA THR A 481 -14.74 -50.80 -25.07
C THR A 481 -13.51 -49.92 -24.94
N GLN A 482 -12.34 -50.56 -24.92
CA GLN A 482 -11.06 -49.89 -25.16
C GLN A 482 -11.35 -48.80 -26.19
N ASP A 483 -11.12 -47.52 -25.85
CA ASP A 483 -10.94 -46.53 -26.92
C ASP A 483 -10.00 -47.21 -27.91
N THR A 484 -10.33 -47.34 -29.17
CA THR A 484 -9.40 -47.96 -30.14
C THR A 484 -8.72 -46.90 -30.98
N THR A 485 -9.13 -45.64 -30.77
CA THR A 485 -8.49 -44.47 -31.33
C THR A 485 -7.17 -44.34 -30.61
N LYS A 486 -6.09 -44.43 -31.37
CA LYS A 486 -4.77 -44.20 -30.83
C LYS A 486 -4.59 -42.69 -30.64
N PRO A 487 -3.91 -42.23 -29.57
CA PRO A 487 -3.49 -40.84 -29.51
C PRO A 487 -2.57 -40.55 -30.68
N THR A 488 -2.67 -39.34 -31.22
CA THR A 488 -1.82 -38.86 -32.31
C THR A 488 -1.11 -37.59 -31.89
N VAL A 489 0.07 -37.32 -32.46
CA VAL A 489 0.76 -36.04 -32.29
C VAL A 489 0.11 -35.03 -33.25
N SER A 490 -0.79 -34.21 -32.72
CA SER A 490 -1.52 -33.16 -33.44
C SER A 490 -0.57 -32.11 -34.01
N SER A 491 0.36 -31.60 -33.20
CA SER A 491 1.35 -30.61 -33.63
C SER A 491 2.62 -30.66 -32.81
N VAL A 492 3.72 -30.21 -33.41
CA VAL A 492 4.97 -29.91 -32.71
C VAL A 492 5.37 -28.49 -33.11
N THR A 493 5.48 -27.59 -32.13
CA THR A 493 5.73 -26.17 -32.36
C THR A 493 7.02 -25.78 -31.65
N VAL A 494 8.03 -25.35 -32.40
CA VAL A 494 9.30 -24.91 -31.83
C VAL A 494 9.10 -23.55 -31.14
N THR A 495 9.50 -23.45 -29.88
CA THR A 495 9.35 -22.23 -29.06
C THR A 495 10.68 -21.53 -28.78
N SER A 496 11.81 -22.22 -28.94
CA SER A 496 13.16 -21.64 -28.93
C SER A 496 14.16 -22.58 -29.62
N ASN A 497 15.46 -22.24 -29.61
CA ASN A 497 16.51 -23.15 -30.08
C ASN A 497 16.70 -24.38 -29.17
N THR A 498 16.13 -24.40 -27.96
CA THR A 498 16.22 -25.50 -26.99
C THR A 498 14.86 -26.06 -26.59
N THR A 499 13.74 -25.42 -26.94
CA THR A 499 12.40 -25.82 -26.46
C THR A 499 11.39 -25.92 -27.59
N PHE A 500 10.42 -26.80 -27.42
CA PHE A 500 9.28 -26.95 -28.32
C PHE A 500 8.09 -27.55 -27.58
N ASP A 501 6.88 -27.25 -28.04
CA ASP A 501 5.64 -27.79 -27.50
C ASP A 501 5.13 -28.93 -28.38
N ILE A 502 4.56 -29.95 -27.75
CA ILE A 502 3.92 -31.09 -28.40
C ILE A 502 2.47 -31.11 -27.98
N LYS A 503 1.55 -31.08 -28.95
CA LYS A 503 0.12 -31.25 -28.69
C LYS A 503 -0.33 -32.62 -29.18
N PHE A 504 -1.07 -33.34 -28.35
CA PHE A 504 -1.68 -34.63 -28.68
C PHE A 504 -3.16 -34.46 -29.03
N SER A 505 -3.76 -35.47 -29.67
CA SER A 505 -5.20 -35.48 -29.97
C SER A 505 -6.07 -35.61 -28.71
N GLU A 506 -5.47 -36.04 -27.61
CA GLU A 506 -6.11 -36.31 -26.32
C GLU A 506 -5.07 -36.34 -25.19
N ALA A 507 -5.55 -36.44 -23.95
CA ALA A 507 -4.68 -36.52 -22.78
C ALA A 507 -3.98 -37.89 -22.68
N LEU A 508 -2.73 -37.87 -22.21
CA LEU A 508 -1.91 -39.09 -22.05
C LEU A 508 -1.92 -39.60 -20.61
N ILE A 509 -1.73 -40.92 -20.45
CA ILE A 509 -1.62 -41.60 -19.15
C ILE A 509 -0.30 -41.32 -18.43
N SER A 510 0.75 -40.99 -19.18
CA SER A 510 2.07 -40.61 -18.68
C SER A 510 2.74 -39.65 -19.65
N ASP A 511 3.80 -38.97 -19.20
CA ASP A 511 4.59 -38.11 -20.07
C ASP A 511 5.11 -38.89 -21.30
N PRO A 512 5.10 -38.27 -22.50
CA PRO A 512 5.58 -38.93 -23.70
C PRO A 512 7.11 -39.04 -23.68
N THR A 513 7.64 -40.14 -24.20
CA THR A 513 9.08 -40.32 -24.39
C THR A 513 9.49 -39.76 -25.75
N ILE A 514 10.49 -38.87 -25.75
CA ILE A 514 11.05 -38.26 -26.95
C ILE A 514 12.47 -38.79 -27.16
N ALA A 515 12.78 -39.26 -28.36
CA ALA A 515 14.14 -39.67 -28.69
C ALA A 515 15.11 -38.48 -28.63
N PRO A 516 16.38 -38.71 -28.26
CA PRO A 516 17.40 -37.67 -28.34
C PRO A 516 17.48 -37.04 -29.74
N ILE A 517 17.43 -35.71 -29.81
CA ILE A 517 17.56 -34.98 -31.07
C ILE A 517 19.05 -34.76 -31.34
N THR A 518 19.61 -35.46 -32.34
CA THR A 518 21.05 -35.40 -32.67
C THR A 518 21.94 -35.64 -31.44
N ALA A 519 21.66 -36.71 -30.69
CA ALA A 519 22.35 -37.10 -29.44
C ALA A 519 22.18 -36.15 -28.23
N SER A 520 21.28 -35.17 -28.29
CA SER A 520 20.91 -34.35 -27.11
C SER A 520 19.64 -34.88 -26.45
N ALA A 521 19.72 -35.15 -25.15
CA ALA A 521 18.58 -35.60 -24.35
C ALA A 521 17.43 -34.57 -24.37
N VAL A 522 16.21 -35.06 -24.22
CA VAL A 522 14.99 -34.24 -24.18
C VAL A 522 14.25 -34.52 -22.87
N THR A 523 13.92 -33.48 -22.12
CA THR A 523 13.04 -33.55 -20.94
C THR A 523 11.67 -33.02 -21.30
N VAL A 524 10.62 -33.55 -20.67
CA VAL A 524 9.23 -33.18 -20.97
C VAL A 524 8.50 -32.79 -19.69
N VAL A 525 7.65 -31.77 -19.77
CA VAL A 525 6.77 -31.32 -18.69
C VAL A 525 5.37 -31.09 -19.26
N LYS A 526 4.34 -31.63 -18.60
CA LYS A 526 2.94 -31.42 -19.00
C LYS A 526 2.47 -29.98 -18.73
N ASP A 527 1.70 -29.41 -19.65
CA ASP A 527 1.07 -28.08 -19.49
C ASP A 527 -0.04 -28.12 -18.41
N ILE A 528 -0.12 -27.08 -17.58
CA ILE A 528 -1.04 -26.99 -16.44
C ILE A 528 -2.46 -26.58 -16.84
N ASN A 529 -2.61 -25.88 -17.96
CA ASN A 529 -3.88 -25.33 -18.43
C ASN A 529 -4.50 -26.20 -19.55
N ASP A 530 -3.70 -26.97 -20.26
CA ASP A 530 -4.14 -27.89 -21.33
C ASP A 530 -3.50 -29.28 -21.19
N ALA A 531 -4.28 -30.26 -20.72
CA ALA A 531 -3.82 -31.63 -20.50
C ALA A 531 -3.38 -32.39 -21.77
N THR A 532 -3.56 -31.80 -22.96
CA THR A 532 -3.11 -32.33 -24.26
C THR A 532 -1.75 -31.77 -24.71
N VAL A 533 -1.19 -30.80 -23.99
CA VAL A 533 0.06 -30.11 -24.35
C VAL A 533 1.20 -30.49 -23.41
N TYR A 534 2.40 -30.66 -23.98
CA TYR A 534 3.62 -30.99 -23.27
C TYR A 534 4.77 -30.11 -23.76
N HIS A 535 5.48 -29.47 -22.84
CA HIS A 535 6.66 -28.65 -23.10
C HIS A 535 7.91 -29.53 -23.05
N ALA A 536 8.64 -29.59 -24.16
CA ALA A 536 9.87 -30.36 -24.28
C ALA A 536 11.09 -29.43 -24.33
N THR A 537 12.17 -29.80 -23.63
CA THR A 537 13.45 -29.09 -23.61
C THR A 537 14.57 -30.01 -24.05
N VAL A 538 15.32 -29.62 -25.07
CA VAL A 538 16.51 -30.27 -25.59
C VAL A 538 17.73 -29.73 -24.85
N ALA A 539 18.59 -30.62 -24.35
CA ALA A 539 19.74 -30.24 -23.52
C ALA A 539 20.78 -29.34 -24.20
N ALA A 540 20.80 -29.29 -25.55
CA ALA A 540 21.68 -28.40 -26.30
C ALA A 540 20.91 -27.75 -27.45
N ALA A 541 21.21 -26.49 -27.73
CA ALA A 541 20.57 -25.71 -28.78
C ALA A 541 20.66 -26.40 -30.15
N LYS A 542 19.56 -26.35 -30.90
CA LYS A 542 19.41 -26.92 -32.24
C LYS A 542 19.15 -25.83 -33.26
N THR A 543 19.54 -26.09 -34.50
CA THR A 543 19.32 -25.21 -35.64
C THR A 543 18.84 -26.02 -36.85
N GLY A 544 18.11 -25.37 -37.73
CA GLY A 544 17.60 -25.97 -38.97
C GLY A 544 16.57 -27.08 -38.75
N LEU A 545 16.31 -27.85 -39.79
CA LEU A 545 15.33 -28.94 -39.74
C LEU A 545 15.83 -30.06 -38.82
N GLN A 546 15.05 -30.35 -37.78
CA GLN A 546 15.26 -31.46 -36.87
C GLN A 546 14.05 -32.39 -36.92
N THR A 547 14.29 -33.67 -36.71
CA THR A 547 13.22 -34.65 -36.53
C THR A 547 12.96 -34.82 -35.04
N VAL A 548 11.78 -34.43 -34.59
CA VAL A 548 11.26 -34.78 -33.27
C VAL A 548 10.59 -36.15 -33.40
N SER A 549 11.13 -37.15 -32.72
CA SER A 549 10.60 -38.51 -32.71
C SER A 549 10.01 -38.84 -31.35
N VAL A 550 8.68 -38.89 -31.25
CA VAL A 550 8.01 -39.41 -30.04
C VAL A 550 8.04 -40.93 -30.12
N THR A 551 8.70 -41.59 -29.17
CA THR A 551 8.98 -43.04 -29.20
C THR A 551 8.10 -43.86 -28.28
N ALA A 552 7.41 -43.24 -27.33
CA ALA A 552 6.39 -43.90 -26.50
C ALA A 552 5.39 -42.88 -25.98
N PHE A 553 4.10 -43.14 -26.17
CA PHE A 553 3.01 -42.38 -25.59
C PHE A 553 1.73 -43.22 -25.69
N SER A 554 0.88 -43.14 -24.66
CA SER A 554 -0.41 -43.82 -24.62
C SER A 554 -1.46 -42.87 -24.07
N ASP A 555 -2.68 -42.96 -24.60
CA ASP A 555 -3.82 -42.22 -24.06
C ASP A 555 -4.23 -42.78 -22.68
N LEU A 556 -5.23 -42.16 -22.07
CA LEU A 556 -5.81 -42.65 -20.82
C LEU A 556 -6.43 -44.05 -20.94
N SER A 557 -6.73 -44.50 -22.16
CA SER A 557 -7.25 -45.83 -22.47
C SER A 557 -6.18 -46.88 -22.74
N ASN A 558 -4.91 -46.52 -22.53
CA ASN A 558 -3.73 -47.35 -22.76
C ASN A 558 -3.56 -47.80 -24.22
N ASN A 559 -4.12 -47.08 -25.19
CA ASN A 559 -3.76 -47.28 -26.58
C ASN A 559 -2.42 -46.64 -26.86
N ALA A 560 -1.47 -47.48 -27.26
CA ALA A 560 -0.19 -46.98 -27.73
C ALA A 560 -0.41 -46.15 -29.00
N GLY A 561 0.08 -44.92 -28.98
CA GLY A 561 0.20 -44.10 -30.18
C GLY A 561 1.09 -44.78 -31.23
N ASP A 562 0.92 -44.42 -32.49
CA ASP A 562 1.79 -44.93 -33.55
C ASP A 562 3.21 -44.36 -33.41
N VAL A 563 4.16 -45.24 -33.08
CA VAL A 563 5.55 -44.87 -32.80
C VAL A 563 6.53 -45.47 -33.83
N PRO A 564 7.63 -44.77 -34.17
CA PRO A 564 7.93 -43.39 -33.76
C PRO A 564 7.05 -42.37 -34.50
N ALA A 565 6.42 -41.47 -33.75
CA ALA A 565 5.69 -40.35 -34.35
C ALA A 565 6.70 -39.25 -34.70
N ASN A 566 7.16 -39.28 -35.95
CA ASN A 566 8.14 -38.33 -36.46
C ASN A 566 7.46 -37.05 -36.95
N LYS A 567 7.88 -35.91 -36.41
CA LYS A 567 7.55 -34.58 -36.94
C LYS A 567 8.85 -33.86 -37.26
N VAL A 568 8.99 -33.47 -38.52
CA VAL A 568 10.09 -32.59 -38.94
C VAL A 568 9.68 -31.18 -38.57
N VAL A 569 10.45 -30.58 -37.66
CA VAL A 569 10.27 -29.19 -37.25
C VAL A 569 11.51 -28.41 -37.57
N ASN A 570 11.34 -27.17 -37.99
CA ASN A 570 12.44 -26.29 -38.23
C ASN A 570 12.77 -25.55 -36.93
N PHE A 571 13.92 -25.84 -36.34
CA PHE A 571 14.56 -24.93 -35.40
C PHE A 571 15.19 -23.79 -36.22
N SER A 572 14.38 -23.09 -37.01
CA SER A 572 14.79 -21.89 -37.71
C SER A 572 14.97 -20.78 -36.70
N ALA A 573 16.15 -20.17 -36.73
CA ALA A 573 16.41 -18.95 -36.01
C ALA A 573 15.36 -17.92 -36.43
N ASP A 574 14.50 -17.52 -35.48
CA ASP A 574 14.16 -16.10 -35.42
C ASP A 574 15.49 -15.36 -35.55
N THR A 575 15.63 -14.49 -36.55
CA THR A 575 16.83 -13.67 -36.76
C THR A 575 16.54 -12.20 -36.47
N ALA A 576 15.28 -11.89 -36.14
CA ALA A 576 14.86 -10.54 -35.84
C ALA A 576 15.28 -10.24 -34.39
N ALA A 577 16.21 -9.31 -34.23
CA ALA A 577 16.61 -8.81 -32.93
C ALA A 577 15.39 -8.31 -32.12
N PRO A 578 15.36 -8.52 -30.79
CA PRO A 578 14.33 -7.91 -29.94
C PRO A 578 14.42 -6.38 -30.01
N THR A 579 13.28 -5.72 -30.14
CA THR A 579 13.15 -4.25 -30.21
C THR A 579 12.37 -3.72 -29.01
N ILE A 580 12.75 -2.54 -28.51
CA ILE A 580 12.07 -1.89 -27.38
C ILE A 580 10.72 -1.34 -27.85
N THR A 581 9.64 -1.72 -27.19
CA THR A 581 8.26 -1.27 -27.46
C THR A 581 7.83 -0.16 -26.51
N SER A 582 8.31 -0.19 -25.26
CA SER A 582 8.05 0.85 -24.28
C SER A 582 9.13 0.88 -23.20
N SER A 583 9.15 1.98 -22.45
CA SER A 583 10.01 2.11 -21.29
C SER A 583 9.35 2.96 -20.21
N LYS A 584 9.65 2.67 -18.96
CA LYS A 584 9.25 3.52 -17.82
C LYS A 584 10.32 3.51 -16.75
N VAL A 585 10.36 4.58 -15.95
CA VAL A 585 11.09 4.57 -14.68
C VAL A 585 10.08 4.26 -13.59
N GLU A 586 10.32 3.18 -12.85
CA GLU A 586 9.43 2.69 -11.79
C GLU A 586 10.19 2.58 -10.47
N LYS A 587 9.54 2.96 -9.38
CA LYS A 587 10.09 2.75 -8.03
C LYS A 587 9.69 1.37 -7.53
N ILE A 588 10.68 0.51 -7.32
CA ILE A 588 10.54 -0.80 -6.69
C ILE A 588 11.28 -0.70 -5.36
N ASP A 589 10.56 -0.85 -4.25
CA ASP A 589 11.10 -0.68 -2.89
C ASP A 589 11.82 0.67 -2.64
N GLY A 590 11.33 1.76 -3.25
CA GLY A 590 11.89 3.11 -3.10
C GLY A 590 13.13 3.39 -3.97
N ILE A 591 13.59 2.39 -4.72
CA ILE A 591 14.68 2.49 -5.69
C ILE A 591 14.11 2.64 -7.10
N GLU A 592 14.59 3.60 -7.88
CA GLU A 592 14.19 3.73 -9.28
C GLU A 592 14.90 2.73 -10.20
N TYR A 593 14.10 2.05 -11.01
CA TYR A 593 14.54 1.16 -12.08
C TYR A 593 14.03 1.69 -13.43
N LEU A 594 14.87 1.69 -14.44
CA LEU A 594 14.45 1.79 -15.84
C LEU A 594 13.96 0.42 -16.29
N VAL A 595 12.66 0.28 -16.50
CA VAL A 595 12.05 -0.91 -17.08
C VAL A 595 11.97 -0.72 -18.59
N LEU A 596 12.57 -1.65 -19.33
CA LEU A 596 12.53 -1.71 -20.79
C LEU A 596 11.68 -2.90 -21.21
N THR A 597 10.62 -2.64 -21.99
CA THR A 597 9.75 -3.66 -22.56
C THR A 597 10.13 -3.90 -24.01
N TYR A 598 10.26 -5.17 -24.40
CA TYR A 598 10.59 -5.59 -25.75
C TYR A 598 9.37 -6.20 -26.46
N ASN A 599 9.46 -6.36 -27.78
CA ASN A 599 8.42 -6.98 -28.60
C ASN A 599 8.37 -8.52 -28.49
N LYS A 600 9.28 -9.15 -27.75
CA LYS A 600 9.35 -10.59 -27.52
C LYS A 600 10.01 -10.90 -26.18
N ASN A 601 9.93 -12.16 -25.73
CA ASN A 601 10.63 -12.60 -24.52
C ASN A 601 12.15 -12.50 -24.69
N VAL A 602 12.81 -11.99 -23.67
CA VAL A 602 14.25 -11.75 -23.66
C VAL A 602 14.90 -12.32 -22.41
N THR A 603 16.23 -12.42 -22.46
CA THR A 603 17.14 -12.71 -21.37
C THR A 603 18.05 -11.51 -21.17
N ALA A 604 18.32 -11.14 -19.92
CA ALA A 604 19.23 -10.05 -19.57
C ALA A 604 20.69 -10.50 -19.73
N ASN A 605 21.49 -9.75 -20.50
CA ASN A 605 22.92 -10.06 -20.64
C ASN A 605 23.76 -9.34 -19.60
N ALA A 606 24.71 -10.07 -19.02
CA ALA A 606 25.60 -9.54 -18.00
C ALA A 606 26.86 -8.88 -18.59
N GLY A 607 27.41 -7.89 -17.87
CA GLY A 607 28.70 -7.27 -18.20
C GLY A 607 28.67 -6.23 -19.33
N VAL A 608 27.50 -5.73 -19.69
CA VAL A 608 27.28 -4.73 -20.72
C VAL A 608 27.29 -3.32 -20.09
N THR A 609 27.96 -2.36 -20.73
CA THR A 609 28.11 -0.98 -20.22
C THR A 609 27.23 0.01 -21.00
N ILE A 610 26.40 0.77 -20.28
CA ILE A 610 25.54 1.84 -20.82
C ILE A 610 26.16 3.19 -20.48
N ASN A 611 26.42 3.99 -21.50
CA ASN A 611 26.98 5.34 -21.37
C ASN A 611 25.95 6.40 -21.77
N GLY A 612 26.11 7.62 -21.28
CA GLY A 612 25.19 8.72 -21.57
C GLY A 612 25.58 10.03 -20.92
N SER A 613 24.63 10.96 -20.94
CA SER A 613 24.75 12.28 -20.35
C SER A 613 23.40 12.74 -19.80
N TYR A 614 23.42 13.79 -18.97
CA TYR A 614 22.22 14.52 -18.56
C TYR A 614 22.44 16.01 -18.78
N VAL A 615 21.36 16.77 -18.94
CA VAL A 615 21.43 18.24 -19.00
C VAL A 615 21.06 18.81 -17.63
N ASP A 616 21.93 19.63 -17.07
CA ASP A 616 21.69 20.38 -15.84
C ASP A 616 22.10 21.84 -16.08
N ASN A 617 21.22 22.78 -15.77
CA ASN A 617 21.43 24.22 -16.04
C ASN A 617 21.92 24.53 -17.47
N TYR A 618 21.30 23.93 -18.48
CA TYR A 618 21.68 24.06 -19.90
C TYR A 618 23.07 23.52 -20.29
N VAL A 619 23.75 22.80 -19.39
CA VAL A 619 25.05 22.16 -19.65
C VAL A 619 24.88 20.65 -19.74
N THR A 620 25.32 20.06 -20.85
CA THR A 620 25.36 18.60 -21.05
C THR A 620 26.55 18.01 -20.29
N THR A 621 26.28 17.19 -19.29
CA THR A 621 27.30 16.56 -18.42
C THR A 621 27.30 15.04 -18.62
N PRO A 622 28.47 14.39 -18.80
CA PRO A 622 28.56 12.92 -18.85
C PRO A 622 28.03 12.29 -17.56
N MET A 623 27.27 11.19 -17.68
CA MET A 623 26.79 10.42 -16.53
C MET A 623 27.78 9.31 -16.13
N PRO A 624 27.76 8.82 -14.88
CA PRO A 624 28.42 7.57 -14.52
C PRO A 624 27.88 6.40 -15.36
N ALA A 625 28.77 5.55 -15.88
CA ALA A 625 28.37 4.40 -16.69
C ALA A 625 27.57 3.37 -15.86
N LEU A 626 26.50 2.82 -16.44
CA LEU A 626 25.75 1.70 -15.84
C LEU A 626 26.33 0.38 -16.36
N THR A 627 26.51 -0.63 -15.50
CA THR A 627 27.04 -1.94 -15.91
C THR A 627 26.14 -3.09 -15.45
N THR A 628 25.92 -4.09 -16.31
CA THR A 628 25.00 -5.21 -16.05
C THR A 628 25.67 -6.47 -15.44
N GLY A 629 26.80 -6.37 -14.73
CA GLY A 629 27.65 -7.53 -14.34
C GLY A 629 27.10 -8.53 -13.29
N ALA A 630 27.71 -9.73 -13.21
CA ALA A 630 27.30 -10.87 -12.38
C ALA A 630 27.39 -10.71 -10.84
N ALA A 631 28.03 -9.63 -10.36
CA ALA A 631 28.01 -9.24 -8.95
C ALA A 631 26.90 -8.22 -8.63
N ASN A 632 26.07 -7.88 -9.62
CA ASN A 632 25.00 -6.91 -9.52
C ASN A 632 23.66 -7.59 -9.87
N THR A 633 22.83 -7.85 -8.85
CA THR A 633 21.49 -8.47 -8.98
C THR A 633 20.45 -7.53 -9.63
N ALA A 634 20.89 -6.39 -10.13
CA ALA A 634 20.06 -5.22 -10.43
C ALA A 634 19.67 -5.04 -11.91
N PHE A 635 20.26 -5.83 -12.82
CA PHE A 635 19.77 -5.95 -14.20
C PHE A 635 19.18 -7.35 -14.41
N ALA A 636 17.85 -7.44 -14.46
CA ALA A 636 17.14 -8.73 -14.42
C ALA A 636 15.84 -8.68 -15.23
N LEU A 637 15.21 -9.84 -15.41
CA LEU A 637 13.85 -9.92 -15.96
C LEU A 637 12.87 -9.23 -15.01
N TYR A 638 12.00 -8.39 -15.57
CA TYR A 638 10.94 -7.72 -14.83
C TYR A 638 9.68 -8.59 -14.85
N LYS A 639 9.21 -9.00 -13.66
CA LYS A 639 7.99 -9.81 -13.45
C LYS A 639 7.89 -11.07 -14.34
N PRO A 640 8.87 -12.00 -14.31
CA PRO A 640 8.83 -13.18 -15.16
C PRO A 640 7.73 -14.17 -14.76
N VAL A 641 7.15 -14.85 -15.76
CA VAL A 641 6.25 -16.01 -15.60
C VAL A 641 6.97 -17.22 -16.19
N ASP A 642 7.13 -18.29 -15.41
CA ASP A 642 7.92 -19.48 -15.78
C ASP A 642 9.33 -19.16 -16.30
N GLY A 643 9.98 -18.16 -15.67
CA GLY A 643 11.33 -17.72 -16.05
C GLY A 643 11.41 -16.92 -17.35
N LYS A 644 10.28 -16.53 -17.95
CA LYS A 644 10.21 -15.75 -19.20
C LYS A 644 9.64 -14.36 -18.93
N SER A 645 10.21 -13.33 -19.55
CA SER A 645 9.62 -11.98 -19.56
C SER A 645 9.96 -11.25 -20.85
N MET A 646 9.04 -10.40 -21.29
CA MET A 646 9.29 -9.42 -22.36
C MET A 646 9.98 -8.16 -21.83
N SER A 647 10.18 -8.05 -20.53
CA SER A 647 10.71 -6.84 -19.89
C SER A 647 11.95 -7.13 -19.06
N VAL A 648 12.86 -6.17 -19.03
CA VAL A 648 14.00 -6.15 -18.10
C VAL A 648 13.94 -4.88 -17.26
N GLN A 649 14.50 -4.94 -16.06
CA GLN A 649 14.68 -3.79 -15.18
C GLN A 649 16.17 -3.50 -15.04
N LEU A 650 16.54 -2.22 -15.08
CA LEU A 650 17.88 -1.71 -14.83
C LEU A 650 17.81 -0.73 -13.67
N GLU A 651 18.42 -1.09 -12.55
CA GLU A 651 18.52 -0.18 -11.41
C GLU A 651 19.35 1.06 -11.76
N LEU A 652 18.87 2.22 -11.33
CA LEU A 652 19.48 3.48 -11.71
C LEU A 652 20.40 4.06 -10.64
N THR A 653 20.48 3.51 -9.43
CA THR A 653 21.09 4.10 -8.21
C THR A 653 22.44 4.79 -8.36
N THR A 654 23.28 4.36 -9.30
CA THR A 654 24.58 5.00 -9.61
C THR A 654 24.44 6.39 -10.25
N LEU A 655 23.29 6.73 -10.82
CA LEU A 655 22.98 8.08 -11.31
C LEU A 655 22.43 8.92 -10.14
N THR A 656 23.18 9.91 -9.68
CA THR A 656 22.87 10.64 -8.44
C THR A 656 22.08 11.92 -8.67
N LYS A 657 21.96 12.38 -9.92
CA LYS A 657 21.26 13.62 -10.26
C LYS A 657 19.82 13.34 -10.67
N ALA A 658 18.85 14.06 -10.09
CA ALA A 658 17.48 14.10 -10.61
C ALA A 658 17.45 14.99 -11.86
N ALA A 659 17.35 14.37 -13.03
CA ALA A 659 17.40 15.03 -14.33
C ALA A 659 16.82 14.11 -15.43
N GLU A 660 16.64 14.65 -16.63
CA GLU A 660 16.48 13.84 -17.84
C GLU A 660 17.86 13.36 -18.31
N TYR A 661 18.00 12.05 -18.50
CA TYR A 661 19.19 11.40 -19.02
C TYR A 661 18.98 11.04 -20.49
N THR A 662 20.02 11.24 -21.30
CA THR A 662 20.12 10.74 -22.67
C THR A 662 21.24 9.70 -22.73
N VAL A 663 20.92 8.46 -23.05
CA VAL A 663 21.85 7.32 -23.03
C VAL A 663 21.91 6.61 -24.37
N THR A 664 22.97 5.82 -24.55
CA THR A 664 23.05 4.83 -25.62
C THR A 664 22.87 3.45 -25.00
N LEU A 665 21.77 2.78 -25.33
CA LEU A 665 21.55 1.38 -24.97
C LEU A 665 22.32 0.51 -25.98
N PRO A 666 23.40 -0.17 -25.58
CA PRO A 666 24.28 -0.88 -26.50
C PRO A 666 23.61 -2.11 -27.12
N ALA A 667 24.17 -2.59 -28.23
CA ALA A 667 23.82 -3.88 -28.77
C ALA A 667 24.12 -5.00 -27.75
N ALA A 668 23.36 -6.09 -27.80
CA ALA A 668 23.50 -7.22 -26.87
C ALA A 668 23.28 -6.88 -25.39
N LEU A 669 22.54 -5.81 -25.08
CA LEU A 669 22.01 -5.55 -23.74
C LEU A 669 21.04 -6.67 -23.29
N VAL A 670 20.23 -7.18 -24.22
CA VAL A 670 19.39 -8.36 -24.03
C VAL A 670 19.51 -9.31 -25.23
N THR A 671 19.23 -10.59 -25.00
CA THR A 671 19.14 -11.61 -26.05
C THR A 671 17.77 -12.25 -26.02
N ASP A 672 17.13 -12.46 -27.17
CA ASP A 672 15.88 -13.21 -27.21
C ASP A 672 16.09 -14.73 -26.98
N LEU A 673 14.99 -15.47 -26.89
CA LEU A 673 15.04 -16.93 -26.70
C LEU A 673 15.66 -17.70 -27.87
N PHE A 674 15.92 -17.05 -29.01
CA PHE A 674 16.54 -17.66 -30.19
C PHE A 674 18.03 -17.29 -30.33
N GLY A 675 18.56 -16.45 -29.43
CA GLY A 675 19.97 -16.07 -29.42
C GLY A 675 20.27 -14.74 -30.14
N ASN A 676 19.25 -13.98 -30.56
CA ASN A 676 19.48 -12.68 -31.20
C ASN A 676 19.63 -11.59 -30.16
N ASN A 677 20.72 -10.86 -30.28
CA ASN A 677 20.99 -9.67 -29.48
C ASN A 677 20.15 -8.48 -29.96
N ASN A 678 19.65 -7.64 -29.05
CA ASN A 678 19.08 -6.35 -29.45
C ASN A 678 20.11 -5.52 -30.22
N ALA A 679 19.61 -4.68 -31.14
CA ALA A 679 20.42 -3.64 -31.76
C ALA A 679 20.69 -2.47 -30.79
N GLU A 680 21.74 -1.70 -31.07
CA GLU A 680 22.05 -0.47 -30.33
C GLU A 680 20.95 0.59 -30.55
N VAL A 681 20.58 1.29 -29.47
CA VAL A 681 19.64 2.42 -29.50
C VAL A 681 20.35 3.66 -28.97
N THR A 682 20.65 4.60 -29.85
CA THR A 682 21.25 5.91 -29.52
C THR A 682 20.19 6.92 -29.11
N ASN A 683 20.55 7.90 -28.26
CA ASN A 683 19.69 8.99 -27.81
C ASN A 683 18.42 8.54 -27.06
N PHE A 684 18.47 7.40 -26.38
CA PHE A 684 17.37 6.92 -25.55
C PHE A 684 17.23 7.81 -24.31
N LYS A 685 16.02 8.27 -24.01
CA LYS A 685 15.76 9.24 -22.94
C LYS A 685 14.92 8.64 -21.81
N PHE A 686 15.27 8.97 -20.57
CA PHE A 686 14.45 8.70 -19.40
C PHE A 686 14.69 9.74 -18.30
N THR A 687 13.69 9.97 -17.45
CA THR A 687 13.76 10.97 -16.37
C THR A 687 13.86 10.30 -15.02
N ARG A 688 14.78 10.78 -14.18
CA ARG A 688 14.95 10.31 -12.81
C ARG A 688 14.42 11.31 -11.79
N THR A 689 13.80 10.80 -10.74
CA THR A 689 13.49 11.52 -9.49
C THR A 689 14.43 11.01 -8.38
N SER A 690 14.51 11.65 -7.21
CA SER A 690 15.45 11.22 -6.17
C SER A 690 15.14 9.81 -5.63
N ASN A 691 16.17 9.03 -5.32
CA ASN A 691 16.07 7.79 -4.54
C ASN A 691 15.98 8.12 -3.04
N ALA A 692 15.04 7.52 -2.31
CA ALA A 692 14.94 7.66 -0.86
C ALA A 692 14.95 6.27 -0.21
N SER A 693 15.88 6.01 0.72
CA SER A 693 15.90 4.75 1.46
C SER A 693 14.74 4.69 2.48
N THR A 694 14.03 3.57 2.51
CA THR A 694 12.78 3.33 3.26
C THR A 694 12.94 2.43 4.48
N SER A 695 14.15 2.03 4.89
CA SER A 695 14.34 1.25 6.11
C SER A 695 15.45 1.80 6.98
N ALA A 696 15.30 1.62 8.30
CA ALA A 696 16.24 2.06 9.32
C ALA A 696 17.69 1.62 8.99
N PRO A 697 18.66 2.55 8.98
CA PRO A 697 20.04 2.23 8.68
C PRO A 697 20.69 1.41 9.80
N LYS A 698 21.72 0.65 9.45
CA LYS A 698 22.58 -0.11 10.39
C LYS A 698 24.04 0.23 10.12
N LEU A 699 24.92 -0.05 11.08
CA LEU A 699 26.36 0.02 10.80
C LEU A 699 26.76 -1.09 9.82
N ASP A 700 27.54 -0.73 8.82
CA ASP A 700 28.06 -1.68 7.82
C ASP A 700 29.16 -2.54 8.46
N THR A 701 28.83 -3.77 8.85
CA THR A 701 29.77 -4.65 9.54
C THR A 701 30.98 -5.06 8.70
N THR A 702 30.95 -4.81 7.39
CA THR A 702 32.07 -5.11 6.48
C THR A 702 33.08 -3.97 6.39
N TYR A 703 32.73 -2.77 6.87
CA TYR A 703 33.61 -1.61 6.88
C TYR A 703 34.37 -1.49 8.20
N GLY A 704 35.70 -1.44 8.13
CA GLY A 704 36.56 -1.31 9.31
C GLY A 704 36.30 -2.40 10.35
N THR A 705 36.18 -2.00 11.62
CA THR A 705 35.75 -2.88 12.72
C THR A 705 34.28 -2.60 13.01
N ASN A 706 33.38 -3.47 12.52
CA ASN A 706 31.93 -3.38 12.74
C ASN A 706 31.30 -2.01 12.35
N GLY A 707 31.73 -1.43 11.22
CA GLY A 707 31.23 -0.16 10.69
C GLY A 707 32.03 1.06 11.10
N VAL A 708 33.14 0.90 11.84
CA VAL A 708 33.96 2.01 12.34
C VAL A 708 35.42 1.83 11.94
N LEU A 709 36.04 2.89 11.41
CA LEU A 709 37.45 2.97 11.04
C LEU A 709 38.13 4.13 11.77
N VAL A 710 39.17 3.85 12.55
CA VAL A 710 40.05 4.90 13.10
C VAL A 710 41.03 5.29 12.01
N VAL A 711 41.01 6.57 11.61
CA VAL A 711 41.85 7.10 10.52
C VAL A 711 43.17 7.63 11.08
N ASP A 712 43.10 8.38 12.17
CA ASP A 712 44.24 8.91 12.92
C ASP A 712 43.81 9.24 14.38
N ASN A 713 44.72 9.77 15.21
CA ASN A 713 44.45 10.08 16.62
C ASN A 713 43.31 11.10 16.83
N ASN A 714 42.85 11.80 15.79
CA ASN A 714 41.81 12.82 15.86
C ASN A 714 40.59 12.51 14.96
N THR A 715 40.59 11.38 14.24
CA THR A 715 39.60 11.15 13.17
C THR A 715 39.09 9.72 13.18
N ILE A 716 37.76 9.57 13.24
CA ILE A 716 37.05 8.30 13.13
C ILE A 716 36.06 8.40 11.95
N ARG A 717 35.91 7.32 11.18
CA ARG A 717 34.87 7.18 10.16
C ARG A 717 33.86 6.12 10.55
N VAL A 718 32.58 6.40 10.33
CA VAL A 718 31.44 5.53 10.60
C VAL A 718 30.69 5.31 9.29
N GLN A 719 30.52 4.06 8.88
CA GLN A 719 29.79 3.71 7.65
C GLN A 719 28.48 3.00 7.97
N PHE A 720 27.41 3.44 7.32
CA PHE A 720 26.09 2.82 7.37
C PHE A 720 25.89 1.86 6.20
N ASP A 721 25.06 0.84 6.36
CA ASP A 721 24.74 -0.19 5.35
C ASP A 721 23.98 0.36 4.12
N ARG A 722 23.55 1.64 4.16
CA ARG A 722 22.76 2.32 3.15
C ARG A 722 22.87 3.85 3.27
N PRO A 723 22.30 4.64 2.34
CA PRO A 723 22.22 6.08 2.47
C PRO A 723 21.31 6.52 3.63
N VAL A 724 21.69 7.60 4.30
CA VAL A 724 21.02 8.13 5.50
C VAL A 724 20.47 9.54 5.26
N ALA A 725 19.56 10.04 6.10
CA ALA A 725 19.18 11.44 6.02
C ALA A 725 20.36 12.32 6.46
N GLY A 726 20.78 13.25 5.59
CA GLY A 726 21.95 14.08 5.87
C GLY A 726 21.83 14.90 7.16
N ALA A 727 20.63 15.39 7.47
CA ALA A 727 20.37 16.16 8.69
C ALA A 727 20.60 15.33 9.96
N SER A 728 20.11 14.09 10.03
CA SER A 728 20.32 13.21 11.19
C SER A 728 21.76 12.69 11.24
N ALA A 729 22.39 12.43 10.09
CA ALA A 729 23.79 12.01 10.03
C ALA A 729 24.79 13.10 10.46
N LEU A 730 24.47 14.38 10.24
CA LEU A 730 25.28 15.54 10.64
C LEU A 730 24.95 16.06 12.06
N THR A 731 24.05 15.41 12.77
CA THR A 731 23.72 15.79 14.15
C THR A 731 24.76 15.19 15.10
N LEU A 732 25.62 16.03 15.69
CA LEU A 732 26.74 15.55 16.52
C LEU A 732 26.29 14.70 17.73
N SER A 733 25.14 15.03 18.33
CA SER A 733 24.59 14.28 19.49
C SER A 733 24.16 12.85 19.17
N ASN A 734 24.07 12.48 17.89
CA ASN A 734 23.82 11.10 17.46
C ASN A 734 25.04 10.19 17.61
N TYR A 735 26.21 10.78 17.91
CA TYR A 735 27.47 10.09 18.14
C TYR A 735 28.00 10.45 19.52
N ALA A 736 28.24 9.44 20.34
CA ALA A 736 28.83 9.62 21.67
C ALA A 736 30.06 8.72 21.80
N LEU A 737 31.20 9.32 22.13
CA LEU A 737 32.46 8.60 22.35
C LEU A 737 32.84 8.72 23.83
N GLU A 738 32.88 7.60 24.54
CA GLU A 738 33.11 7.61 25.99
C GLU A 738 34.50 8.16 26.38
N GLY A 739 34.53 9.04 27.38
CA GLY A 739 35.77 9.53 27.97
C GLY A 739 36.54 10.57 27.15
N THR A 740 35.97 11.09 26.06
CA THR A 740 36.54 12.17 25.25
C THR A 740 35.41 12.99 24.59
N VAL A 741 35.75 14.07 23.89
CA VAL A 741 34.80 14.99 23.28
C VAL A 741 34.94 14.97 21.76
N LEU A 742 33.82 14.81 21.05
CA LEU A 742 33.77 15.02 19.61
C LEU A 742 33.63 16.52 19.31
N GLU A 743 34.45 17.02 18.39
CA GLU A 743 34.47 18.43 17.97
C GLU A 743 33.52 18.68 16.80
N SER A 744 33.45 17.76 15.84
CA SER A 744 32.61 17.93 14.66
C SER A 744 32.23 16.60 14.00
N VAL A 745 31.17 16.65 13.20
CA VAL A 745 30.72 15.55 12.34
C VAL A 745 30.54 16.07 10.92
N THR A 746 30.99 15.30 9.94
CA THR A 746 30.84 15.62 8.52
C THR A 746 30.38 14.39 7.75
N LEU A 747 29.55 14.57 6.73
CA LEU A 747 29.09 13.51 5.85
C LEU A 747 29.98 13.49 4.60
N GLN A 748 30.81 12.46 4.48
CA GLN A 748 31.82 12.33 3.44
C GLN A 748 31.23 11.77 2.13
N SER A 749 30.30 10.81 2.23
CA SER A 749 29.54 10.28 1.09
C SER A 749 28.17 9.77 1.54
N ASN A 750 27.20 9.70 0.61
CA ASN A 750 25.85 9.22 0.93
C ASN A 750 25.12 8.63 -0.29
N THR A 751 25.85 7.91 -1.14
CA THR A 751 25.35 7.40 -2.44
C THR A 751 24.90 5.95 -2.34
N THR A 752 25.81 5.04 -1.99
CA THR A 752 25.53 3.62 -1.70
C THR A 752 25.42 3.40 -0.20
N ASN A 753 26.28 4.08 0.56
CA ASN A 753 26.40 4.00 2.00
C ASN A 753 26.58 5.42 2.54
N GLY A 754 25.96 5.73 3.68
CA GLY A 754 26.28 6.92 4.44
C GLY A 754 27.66 6.76 5.10
N LEU A 755 28.64 7.58 4.73
CA LEU A 755 29.96 7.60 5.35
C LEU A 755 30.14 8.91 6.11
N VAL A 756 30.25 8.82 7.42
CA VAL A 756 30.38 9.95 8.33
C VAL A 756 31.79 9.99 8.90
N GLU A 757 32.39 11.17 8.94
CA GLU A 757 33.68 11.42 9.60
C GLU A 757 33.45 12.27 10.86
N LEU A 758 33.94 11.75 11.99
CA LEU A 758 33.93 12.37 13.30
C LEU A 758 35.32 12.90 13.63
N LYS A 759 35.42 14.16 14.05
CA LYS A 759 36.65 14.72 14.60
C LYS A 759 36.59 14.70 16.12
N ILE A 760 37.65 14.17 16.74
CA ILE A 760 37.88 14.21 18.18
C ILE A 760 38.51 15.56 18.49
N ALA A 761 38.04 16.25 19.53
CA ALA A 761 38.61 17.51 19.97
C ALA A 761 40.09 17.32 20.32
N LYS A 762 40.93 18.24 19.86
CA LYS A 762 42.37 18.21 20.16
C LYS A 762 42.60 18.19 21.67
N ASP A 763 43.62 17.45 22.09
CA ASP A 763 44.06 17.41 23.49
C ASP A 763 42.98 16.93 24.49
N SER A 764 41.95 16.20 24.03
CA SER A 764 40.81 15.77 24.86
C SER A 764 40.83 14.29 25.25
N ASN A 765 41.46 13.42 24.48
CA ASN A 765 41.68 12.01 24.82
C ASN A 765 43.05 11.85 25.51
N THR A 766 43.05 11.82 26.84
CA THR A 766 44.28 11.84 27.66
C THR A 766 44.96 10.48 27.85
N LEU A 767 44.32 9.37 27.44
CA LEU A 767 44.81 8.02 27.68
C LEU A 767 44.60 7.11 26.46
N THR A 768 45.60 6.32 26.11
CA THR A 768 45.49 5.26 25.08
C THR A 768 44.67 4.07 25.59
N GLY A 769 43.76 3.55 24.75
CA GLY A 769 42.98 2.34 25.02
C GLY A 769 41.66 2.27 24.25
N SER A 770 40.92 1.17 24.41
CA SER A 770 39.59 1.03 23.80
C SER A 770 38.54 1.90 24.48
N ARG A 771 37.63 2.47 23.69
CA ARG A 771 36.48 3.28 24.10
C ARG A 771 35.21 2.81 23.39
N THR A 772 34.05 3.04 23.98
CA THR A 772 32.78 2.76 23.31
C THR A 772 32.36 3.97 22.48
N LEU A 773 32.15 3.75 21.18
CA LEU A 773 31.40 4.66 20.31
C LEU A 773 29.95 4.18 20.25
N THR A 774 29.02 5.03 20.68
CA THR A 774 27.59 4.82 20.56
C THR A 774 27.05 5.64 19.41
N VAL A 775 26.33 4.99 18.50
CA VAL A 775 25.66 5.63 17.36
C VAL A 775 24.16 5.38 17.48
N SER A 776 23.37 6.45 17.50
CA SER A 776 21.91 6.39 17.65
C SER A 776 21.26 7.59 16.96
N GLY A 777 19.97 7.52 16.65
CA GLY A 777 19.24 8.69 16.12
C GLY A 777 19.50 9.04 14.64
N VAL A 778 20.42 8.36 13.96
CA VAL A 778 20.57 8.49 12.50
C VAL A 778 19.41 7.78 11.81
N THR A 779 18.80 8.46 10.85
CA THR A 779 17.57 8.01 10.20
C THR A 779 17.83 7.63 8.75
N SER A 780 16.94 6.79 8.20
CA SER A 780 16.79 6.65 6.76
C SER A 780 16.40 8.01 6.15
N GLN A 781 16.52 8.15 4.83
CA GLN A 781 16.10 9.36 4.12
C GLN A 781 14.58 9.62 4.21
N THR A 782 13.81 8.64 4.68
CA THR A 782 12.35 8.72 4.90
C THR A 782 11.95 8.83 6.36
N GLY A 783 12.91 8.75 7.30
CA GLY A 783 12.69 9.07 8.72
C GLY A 783 12.77 7.89 9.70
N ASP A 784 12.98 6.66 9.23
CA ASP A 784 13.11 5.50 10.12
C ASP A 784 14.44 5.55 10.89
N VAL A 785 14.36 5.52 12.22
CA VAL A 785 15.51 5.65 13.11
C VAL A 785 16.26 4.32 13.24
N MET A 786 17.59 4.36 13.17
CA MET A 786 18.43 3.18 13.45
C MET A 786 18.25 2.64 14.88
N ALA A 787 18.44 1.34 15.05
CA ALA A 787 18.68 0.78 16.38
C ALA A 787 20.01 1.32 16.94
N THR A 788 20.06 1.56 18.25
CA THR A 788 21.32 2.00 18.90
C THR A 788 22.40 0.95 18.73
N ALA A 789 23.53 1.35 18.15
CA ALA A 789 24.70 0.51 17.95
C ALA A 789 25.85 0.97 18.83
N THR A 790 26.60 0.02 19.38
CA THR A 790 27.81 0.29 20.16
C THR A 790 28.98 -0.47 19.56
N VAL A 791 30.12 0.21 19.41
CA VAL A 791 31.34 -0.36 18.83
C VAL A 791 32.53 0.01 19.71
N ALA A 792 33.36 -0.97 20.03
CA ALA A 792 34.63 -0.73 20.71
C ALA A 792 35.67 -0.18 19.71
N VAL A 793 36.22 0.99 20.01
CA VAL A 793 37.18 1.71 19.18
C VAL A 793 38.49 1.86 19.94
N ALA A 794 39.58 1.31 19.43
CA ALA A 794 40.92 1.48 20.01
C ALA A 794 41.51 2.83 19.61
N LEU A 795 41.77 3.70 20.58
CA LEU A 795 42.29 5.05 20.36
C LEU A 795 43.62 5.25 21.08
N ASN A 796 44.56 5.93 20.41
CA ASN A 796 45.71 6.52 21.08
C ASN A 796 45.31 7.83 21.75
N GLU A 797 46.03 8.22 22.80
CA GLU A 797 45.93 9.58 23.35
C GLU A 797 46.23 10.63 22.26
N ASN A 798 45.56 11.78 22.35
CA ASN A 798 45.69 12.88 21.37
C ASN A 798 46.15 14.21 21.99
N VAL A 799 46.79 14.15 23.15
CA VAL A 799 47.38 15.28 23.86
C VAL A 799 48.69 15.61 23.20
N ARG A 800 48.80 16.83 22.67
CA ARG A 800 50.04 17.27 22.04
C ARG A 800 51.10 17.63 23.09
N PRO A 801 52.36 17.27 22.85
CA PRO A 801 53.45 17.75 23.68
C PRO A 801 53.52 19.28 23.64
N THR A 802 53.87 19.89 24.77
CA THR A 802 54.13 21.33 24.91
C THR A 802 55.49 21.56 25.52
N VAL A 803 56.21 22.61 25.11
CA VAL A 803 57.47 22.98 25.76
C VAL A 803 57.17 23.72 27.06
N LYS A 804 57.60 23.15 28.20
CA LYS A 804 57.42 23.72 29.54
C LYS A 804 58.53 24.69 29.91
N THR A 805 59.77 24.35 29.57
CA THR A 805 60.94 25.20 29.87
C THR A 805 61.94 25.17 28.71
N ALA A 806 62.69 26.25 28.57
CA ALA A 806 63.83 26.38 27.68
C ALA A 806 64.99 26.98 28.48
N GLN A 807 66.11 26.27 28.60
CA GLN A 807 67.25 26.68 29.44
C GLN A 807 68.57 26.63 28.69
N VAL A 808 69.41 27.64 28.88
CA VAL A 808 70.79 27.65 28.37
C VAL A 808 71.65 26.79 29.29
N THR A 809 71.98 25.57 28.86
CA THR A 809 72.78 24.63 29.67
C THR A 809 74.28 24.80 29.46
N THR A 810 74.68 25.30 28.30
CA THR A 810 76.04 25.83 28.03
C THR A 810 75.91 27.03 27.10
N THR A 811 76.98 27.79 26.89
CA THR A 811 76.95 28.93 25.96
C THR A 811 76.52 28.55 24.54
N SER A 812 76.60 27.28 24.13
CA SER A 812 76.18 26.82 22.80
C SER A 812 74.95 25.91 22.79
N VAL A 813 74.35 25.62 23.95
CA VAL A 813 73.29 24.59 24.04
C VAL A 813 72.08 25.14 24.78
N ILE A 814 70.91 24.99 24.16
CA ILE A 814 69.61 25.23 24.77
C ILE A 814 68.88 23.90 24.93
N THR A 815 68.45 23.58 26.14
CA THR A 815 67.65 22.39 26.44
C THR A 815 66.19 22.79 26.63
N LEU A 816 65.33 22.22 25.79
CA LEU A 816 63.88 22.28 25.91
C LEU A 816 63.38 21.11 26.73
N THR A 817 62.50 21.34 27.70
CA THR A 817 61.79 20.27 28.42
C THR A 817 60.32 20.28 28.04
N THR A 818 59.78 19.15 27.58
CA THR A 818 58.39 18.98 27.12
C THR A 818 57.48 18.42 28.21
N SER A 819 56.16 18.53 28.03
CA SER A 819 55.13 17.96 28.93
C SER A 819 55.21 16.43 29.03
N GLU A 820 55.60 15.79 27.94
CA GLU A 820 55.65 14.34 27.75
C GLU A 820 56.82 13.93 26.86
N ASP A 821 56.95 12.62 26.67
CA ASP A 821 58.07 12.01 25.97
C ASP A 821 57.96 12.28 24.46
N ILE A 822 59.06 12.72 23.86
CA ILE A 822 59.17 13.01 22.42
C ILE A 822 59.76 11.81 21.71
N ASN A 823 59.26 11.50 20.52
CA ASN A 823 59.87 10.49 19.66
C ASN A 823 61.17 11.04 19.06
N PRO A 824 62.36 10.49 19.41
CA PRO A 824 63.63 11.01 18.90
C PRO A 824 63.74 11.01 17.37
N ALA A 825 63.01 10.12 16.69
CA ALA A 825 63.05 9.98 15.24
C ALA A 825 62.32 11.12 14.48
N THR A 826 61.47 11.89 15.16
CA THR A 826 60.72 13.01 14.54
C THR A 826 61.37 14.36 14.78
N ILE A 827 62.43 14.43 15.59
CA ILE A 827 63.13 15.69 15.89
C ILE A 827 63.90 16.14 14.65
N ALA A 828 63.47 17.25 14.05
CA ALA A 828 64.16 17.87 12.92
C ALA A 828 64.77 19.22 13.32
N ALA A 829 66.01 19.46 12.89
CA ALA A 829 66.68 20.75 13.09
C ALA A 829 65.88 21.94 12.50
N GLY A 830 65.13 21.68 11.43
CA GLY A 830 64.28 22.67 10.77
C GLY A 830 63.00 23.04 11.52
N ASP A 831 62.67 22.37 12.64
CA ASP A 831 61.42 22.62 13.39
C ASP A 831 61.50 23.81 14.36
N PHE A 832 62.72 24.25 14.71
CA PHE A 832 62.96 25.22 15.77
C PHE A 832 63.72 26.46 15.27
N GLU A 833 63.15 27.64 15.46
CA GLU A 833 63.77 28.91 15.10
C GLU A 833 64.22 29.66 16.36
N VAL A 834 65.50 30.00 16.44
CA VAL A 834 66.08 30.74 17.56
C VAL A 834 66.17 32.22 17.22
N TYR A 835 65.72 33.08 18.12
CA TYR A 835 65.75 34.53 18.01
C TYR A 835 66.53 35.14 19.17
N VAL A 836 67.38 36.12 18.88
CA VAL A 836 68.15 36.89 19.87
C VAL A 836 67.84 38.38 19.69
N GLY A 837 67.36 39.06 20.73
CA GLY A 837 67.00 40.47 20.64
C GLY A 837 65.94 40.77 19.56
N GLY A 838 65.08 39.80 19.26
CA GLY A 838 64.06 39.88 18.20
C GLY A 838 64.54 39.52 16.79
N ASN A 839 65.84 39.26 16.57
CA ASN A 839 66.39 38.89 15.27
C ASN A 839 66.59 37.37 15.15
N LYS A 840 66.23 36.80 14.00
CA LYS A 840 66.39 35.36 13.74
C LYS A 840 67.86 34.99 13.60
N VAL A 841 68.30 33.96 14.32
CA VAL A 841 69.63 33.35 14.18
C VAL A 841 69.68 32.60 12.85
N THR A 842 70.59 33.00 11.96
CA THR A 842 70.75 32.41 10.61
C THR A 842 71.90 31.42 10.51
N THR A 843 72.74 31.33 11.55
CA THR A 843 73.78 30.31 11.67
C THR A 843 73.15 28.95 12.00
N ALA A 844 73.85 27.86 11.66
CA ALA A 844 73.30 26.52 11.78
C ALA A 844 72.87 26.21 13.23
N VAL A 845 71.62 25.77 13.39
CA VAL A 845 71.07 25.18 14.61
C VAL A 845 70.81 23.71 14.32
N THR A 846 71.26 22.83 15.20
CA THR A 846 70.93 21.40 15.14
C THR A 846 70.01 21.05 16.30
N ALA A 847 69.09 20.12 16.09
CA ALA A 847 68.18 19.61 17.10
C ALA A 847 68.39 18.10 17.26
N ALA A 848 68.45 17.62 18.51
CA ALA A 848 68.55 16.21 18.83
C ALA A 848 67.81 15.91 20.14
N ALA A 849 67.56 14.63 20.42
CA ALA A 849 67.06 14.21 21.73
C ALA A 849 68.05 14.61 22.85
N GLY A 850 67.52 15.07 23.98
CA GLY A 850 68.30 15.44 25.16
C GLY A 850 68.59 14.27 26.10
N GLY A 851 68.96 14.58 27.34
CA GLY A 851 69.37 13.55 28.32
C GLY A 851 68.23 12.67 28.84
N THR A 852 66.97 13.08 28.63
CA THR A 852 65.77 12.30 28.97
C THR A 852 64.80 12.33 27.78
N ALA A 853 63.83 11.42 27.77
CA ALA A 853 62.81 11.33 26.72
C ALA A 853 61.95 12.61 26.58
N LYS A 854 61.91 13.46 27.61
CA LYS A 854 61.20 14.76 27.60
C LYS A 854 62.08 15.94 27.19
N GLN A 855 63.29 15.70 26.72
CA GLN A 855 64.22 16.78 26.41
C GLN A 855 64.58 16.82 24.94
N ILE A 856 64.65 18.03 24.39
CA ILE A 856 65.20 18.32 23.07
C ILE A 856 66.36 19.28 23.28
N THR A 857 67.50 18.97 22.66
CA THR A 857 68.72 19.78 22.74
C THR A 857 68.90 20.52 21.42
N LEU A 858 68.91 21.85 21.48
CA LEU A 858 69.28 22.72 20.37
C LEU A 858 70.74 23.15 20.54
N THR A 859 71.58 22.81 19.56
CA THR A 859 73.00 23.21 19.56
C THR A 859 73.22 24.32 18.54
N LEU A 860 73.70 25.46 19.02
CA LEU A 860 74.00 26.65 18.25
C LEU A 860 75.44 26.58 17.74
N ALA A 861 75.66 26.82 16.44
CA ALA A 861 77.00 26.91 15.86
C ALA A 861 77.82 28.09 16.40
N VAL A 862 77.16 29.15 16.88
CA VAL A 862 77.79 30.31 17.52
C VAL A 862 77.35 30.38 18.98
N PRO A 863 78.27 30.40 19.97
CA PRO A 863 77.90 30.52 21.38
C PRO A 863 77.21 31.84 21.69
N LEU A 864 76.18 31.80 22.54
CA LEU A 864 75.52 32.96 23.14
C LEU A 864 76.47 33.70 24.07
N THR A 865 76.41 35.03 24.02
CA THR A 865 77.14 35.94 24.91
C THR A 865 76.23 36.48 26.03
N ALA A 866 76.83 37.10 27.06
CA ALA A 866 76.07 37.79 28.10
C ALA A 866 75.15 38.89 27.54
N THR A 867 75.56 39.54 26.44
CA THR A 867 74.75 40.54 25.75
C THR A 867 73.53 39.90 25.07
N ASP A 868 73.68 38.75 24.42
CA ASP A 868 72.58 38.03 23.78
C ASP A 868 71.52 37.57 24.79
N LEU A 869 71.96 37.06 25.95
CA LEU A 869 71.07 36.68 27.05
C LEU A 869 70.30 37.90 27.60
N SER A 870 70.98 39.05 27.75
CA SER A 870 70.35 40.29 28.22
C SER A 870 69.38 40.91 27.21
N ALA A 871 69.60 40.67 25.91
CA ALA A 871 68.71 41.10 24.83
C ALA A 871 67.44 40.22 24.71
N GLY A 872 67.42 39.07 25.38
CA GLY A 872 66.35 38.10 25.35
C GLY A 872 66.50 37.10 24.20
N VAL A 873 66.49 35.81 24.55
CA VAL A 873 66.53 34.70 23.60
C VAL A 873 65.18 33.99 23.60
N VAL A 874 64.64 33.72 22.42
CA VAL A 874 63.30 33.15 22.25
C VAL A 874 63.34 32.05 21.19
N ILE A 875 62.60 30.97 21.43
CA ILE A 875 62.40 29.89 20.46
C ILE A 875 60.97 29.97 19.93
N LYS A 876 60.85 29.90 18.60
CA LYS A 876 59.58 29.87 17.86
C LYS A 876 59.52 28.60 17.00
N PRO A 877 58.32 28.08 16.68
CA PRO A 877 58.20 27.00 15.73
C PRO A 877 58.57 27.49 14.33
N ALA A 878 59.22 26.65 13.55
CA ALA A 878 59.24 26.84 12.11
C ALA A 878 57.88 26.47 11.49
N THR A 879 57.62 26.95 10.28
CA THR A 879 56.44 26.51 9.51
C THR A 879 56.51 25.02 9.20
N GLY A 880 55.50 24.26 9.63
CA GLY A 880 55.39 22.82 9.33
C GLY A 880 56.18 21.92 10.28
N ILE A 881 56.25 22.26 11.56
CA ILE A 881 56.89 21.43 12.59
C ILE A 881 56.46 19.95 12.51
N THR A 882 57.44 19.05 12.54
CA THR A 882 57.22 17.59 12.44
C THR A 882 57.52 16.83 13.73
N THR A 883 58.27 17.44 14.65
CA THR A 883 58.55 16.89 15.98
C THR A 883 57.25 16.52 16.69
N ALA A 884 57.17 15.27 17.16
CA ALA A 884 55.97 14.68 17.75
C ALA A 884 56.32 13.74 18.92
N ASP A 885 55.32 13.42 19.74
CA ASP A 885 55.45 12.39 20.78
C ASP A 885 55.56 10.96 20.19
N THR A 886 55.57 9.96 21.07
CA THR A 886 55.69 8.55 20.71
C THR A 886 54.46 7.95 20.00
N VAL A 887 53.29 8.60 20.06
CA VAL A 887 52.06 8.14 19.38
C VAL A 887 51.66 9.04 18.20
N GLY A 888 52.49 10.03 17.87
CA GLY A 888 52.41 10.86 16.67
C GLY A 888 51.71 12.21 16.84
N ASN A 889 51.43 12.69 18.06
CA ASN A 889 50.88 14.03 18.23
C ASN A 889 51.99 15.09 18.10
N VAL A 890 51.81 16.00 17.14
CA VAL A 890 52.81 17.02 16.78
C VAL A 890 52.92 18.08 17.88
N LEU A 891 54.17 18.45 18.21
CA LEU A 891 54.54 19.44 19.22
C LEU A 891 53.80 20.76 19.02
N ASN A 892 53.05 21.15 20.05
CA ASN A 892 52.39 22.43 20.12
C ASN A 892 53.34 23.48 20.73
N LEU A 893 54.13 24.12 19.87
CA LEU A 893 55.06 25.20 20.22
C LEU A 893 54.57 26.51 19.61
N THR A 894 54.42 27.57 20.42
CA THR A 894 54.05 28.92 19.95
C THR A 894 55.23 29.89 20.06
N GLN A 895 55.67 30.14 21.29
CA GLN A 895 56.87 30.92 21.60
C GLN A 895 57.30 30.57 23.03
N ILE A 896 58.59 30.35 23.25
CA ILE A 896 59.13 30.20 24.62
C ILE A 896 60.40 31.03 24.81
N THR A 897 60.43 31.79 25.90
CA THR A 897 61.63 32.54 26.31
C THR A 897 62.65 31.58 26.92
N VAL A 898 63.90 31.70 26.49
CA VAL A 898 65.00 30.92 27.01
C VAL A 898 65.53 31.60 28.27
N THR A 899 65.66 30.81 29.33
CA THR A 899 66.15 31.24 30.65
C THR A 899 67.56 30.70 30.89
N GLN A 900 68.29 31.32 31.83
CA GLN A 900 69.59 30.81 32.29
C GLN A 900 69.40 29.67 33.28
#